data_AF-A0A1V5XDE7-F1
#
_entry.id   AF-A0A1V5XDE7-F1
#
_cell.length_a   1.000
_cell.length_b   1.000
_cell.length_c   1.000
_cell.angle_alpha   90.00
_cell.angle_beta   90.00
_cell.angle_gamma   90.00
#
_symmetry.space_group_name_H-M   'P 1'
#
loop_
_entity.id
_entity.type
_entity.pdbx_description
1 polymer ?
#
loop_
_entity_poly.entity_id
_entity_poly.type
_entity_poly.pdbx_seq_one_letter_code
_entity_poly.pdbx_strand_id
1 'polypeptide(L)'
;MTDKHDDVIEEDRTQEREKEPSKAEEPDGGVSESEATEGESSVAAKRGEQGSDGGAAAKSSKPSHKRPTRWLRGGVPVGLGGFLAFCIMALEGQYRWGVPVGVVAIAAFSWGLLDLLGTFDDDDETVAHRFRLAQVGPTIAAMAGTLLLTLSLTGLAVAGRMPIWASALSIPASFLGLVVSVYRFGEKIGAWATDETGRPRSLLHRHGFWVVVTGTVLFLPMLGSYSLSDPWETHYGEVAREILARNDWISTWWAQDGWFWSKPVLNFWTEALSMSLFGAGYQPDQMLASFADGRSPWPEWAIRMPVFIFTIVALYFIYKAVANVFGRRAGLLGALVLSTMPYWYLIAHQTMTDLPFVASMTTSMAFLLLGLHTDPNRTVRTYELDLGVTRFRLSGYHLVLGVIVMTVAPQVFYLLSRNVELLLGGPWGFRPHADVFFSGSAGNCGLPGNQDCTQTFPVNKDMQPAVQALIWAVATGLLLWLNHKERRLSRLFFLAGWFFAAVSTMGKGPAGFALPALCAGAYIFATGKWKKLLDLEFISGLLIILAVAVPWYTAMFMRHGQAFTDRLLFHDMWKRAIVHVHDTNAGVDVSFRYFVWQLGYGLFPWTGLVPVGLVWWLRRREDAAGSGRGDVSVFLAMWFVFAFALFTAMLTKFHHYIFPAVPPAAMLTGIVLDRMMGDEKLIRDKGILGYFILLGGGVLVSIYGLFRCFPGMLMGFKPEGADPRPGSIALGLPLLIVGIALLVVGIKRFGACGESTKSEPSHGPFENTILGATGIAAALVVGLVGFDLASQAGSSNPGQANLMYLFTYNYKRTWPDSLEFSGMITAFAIAAAVLMLLLVYQRIRAHIVVIATMLSIAWAAWGLNIYLVKTSPHWGQREIIAAYFSHRASPEEQIVAFQMNWKGENFYTSNRIPAFVSSGQKFKDWIKKEKERGVSTMFFVTEHGRARSLESELGEGVASFEKITDKRLNNKFAIFKVKFGNRPSQPAPENTETTEEDDG
;
A
#
# COMPACT_ATOMS: atom_id res chain seq x y z
N MET A 1 -8.56 62.27 66.27
CA MET A 1 -9.41 61.17 65.81
C MET A 1 -9.37 61.14 64.29
N THR A 2 -8.39 60.54 63.63
CA THR A 2 -7.13 59.82 63.99
C THR A 2 -6.61 59.33 62.63
N ASP A 3 -5.38 59.51 62.14
CA ASP A 3 -4.19 60.36 62.41
C ASP A 3 -3.34 60.23 61.10
N LYS A 4 -2.85 61.31 60.46
CA LYS A 4 -1.60 62.11 60.68
C LYS A 4 -0.28 61.34 60.39
N HIS A 5 0.46 61.75 59.35
CA HIS A 5 1.69 62.61 59.36
C HIS A 5 2.97 61.75 59.27
N ASP A 6 4.13 62.11 58.71
CA ASP A 6 4.72 63.33 58.10
C ASP A 6 6.07 62.94 57.43
N ASP A 7 6.51 63.77 56.48
CA ASP A 7 7.86 64.36 56.24
C ASP A 7 9.17 63.55 56.20
N VAL A 8 10.31 63.94 55.59
CA VAL A 8 10.89 64.88 54.57
C VAL A 8 12.37 64.39 54.44
N ILE A 9 13.13 64.86 53.42
CA ILE A 9 14.57 65.29 53.47
C ILE A 9 15.57 64.57 52.51
N GLU A 10 16.07 65.40 51.56
CA GLU A 10 17.43 65.64 50.99
C GLU A 10 18.26 64.55 50.28
N GLU A 11 18.67 64.82 49.03
CA GLU A 11 20.04 65.17 48.53
C GLU A 11 20.88 63.89 48.22
N ASP A 12 21.70 63.78 47.19
CA ASP A 12 22.62 64.74 46.60
C ASP A 12 23.10 64.32 45.18
N ARG A 13 23.67 65.32 44.50
CA ARG A 13 24.31 65.51 43.19
C ARG A 13 25.22 64.36 42.68
N THR A 14 25.43 64.21 41.37
CA THR A 14 26.32 65.05 40.52
C THR A 14 26.12 64.65 39.04
N GLN A 15 25.73 65.56 38.13
CA GLN A 15 26.56 66.50 37.32
C GLN A 15 27.64 65.78 36.49
N GLU A 16 27.96 66.09 35.24
CA GLU A 16 27.64 67.14 34.27
C GLU A 16 28.42 66.78 32.99
N ARG A 17 27.90 67.10 31.79
CA ARG A 17 28.58 68.02 30.84
C ARG A 17 27.92 67.98 29.46
N GLU A 18 27.23 69.07 29.17
CA GLU A 18 27.25 69.71 27.86
C GLU A 18 28.69 70.03 27.44
N LYS A 19 28.95 69.99 26.11
CA LYS A 19 29.63 71.05 25.34
C LYS A 19 29.95 70.57 23.90
N GLU A 20 29.17 71.05 22.94
CA GLU A 20 29.77 71.73 21.79
C GLU A 20 30.45 73.02 22.33
N PRO A 21 31.58 73.51 21.79
CA PRO A 21 31.49 74.28 20.52
C PRO A 21 32.78 74.41 19.67
N SER A 22 32.58 74.86 18.42
CA SER A 22 33.42 75.84 17.68
C SER A 22 34.83 75.41 17.22
N LYS A 23 35.44 75.94 16.16
CA LYS A 23 35.12 76.91 15.08
C LYS A 23 36.37 76.94 14.19
N ALA A 24 36.17 77.23 12.89
CA ALA A 24 37.06 78.01 12.00
C ALA A 24 38.43 77.35 11.64
N GLU A 25 39.07 77.58 10.50
CA GLU A 25 39.11 78.71 9.57
C GLU A 25 39.37 78.21 8.12
N GLU A 26 38.83 78.95 7.15
CA GLU A 26 39.28 79.12 5.75
C GLU A 26 40.70 79.78 5.70
N PRO A 27 41.37 80.10 4.55
CA PRO A 27 40.88 80.24 3.16
C PRO A 27 41.84 79.76 2.04
N ASP A 28 41.46 80.13 0.79
CA ASP A 28 42.27 80.43 -0.41
C ASP A 28 42.51 79.26 -1.37
N GLY A 29 42.27 79.29 -2.69
CA GLY A 29 41.80 80.22 -3.73
C GLY A 29 41.76 79.38 -5.05
N GLY A 30 41.16 79.69 -6.20
CA GLY A 30 40.50 80.85 -6.80
C GLY A 30 40.15 80.55 -8.29
N VAL A 31 39.20 81.35 -8.83
CA VAL A 31 39.10 81.89 -10.23
C VAL A 31 38.77 80.90 -11.38
N SER A 32 37.90 81.12 -12.39
CA SER A 32 36.83 82.04 -12.86
C SER A 32 36.15 81.31 -14.07
N GLU A 33 35.02 81.65 -14.72
CA GLU A 33 34.55 82.94 -15.26
C GLU A 33 33.09 82.86 -15.83
N SER A 34 32.44 84.04 -15.83
CA SER A 34 31.14 84.59 -16.33
C SER A 34 30.29 83.86 -17.40
N GLU A 35 28.94 83.85 -17.41
CA GLU A 35 27.84 84.87 -17.35
C GLU A 35 27.34 85.46 -18.70
N ALA A 36 25.99 85.57 -18.80
CA ALA A 36 25.16 86.58 -19.51
C ALA A 36 24.57 86.34 -20.94
N THR A 37 23.26 85.99 -20.94
CA THR A 37 22.05 86.65 -21.52
C THR A 37 21.88 87.14 -22.98
N GLU A 38 20.63 86.89 -23.43
CA GLU A 38 19.73 87.65 -24.33
C GLU A 38 19.90 87.59 -25.86
N GLY A 39 18.77 87.60 -26.58
CA GLY A 39 18.69 87.51 -28.03
C GLY A 39 17.63 88.43 -28.64
N GLU A 40 17.59 88.54 -29.98
CA GLU A 40 16.40 88.90 -30.77
C GLU A 40 16.64 88.85 -32.29
N SER A 41 15.67 88.27 -33.03
CA SER A 41 15.16 88.59 -34.39
C SER A 41 16.09 88.43 -35.63
N SER A 42 15.66 88.15 -36.88
CA SER A 42 14.43 87.64 -37.53
C SER A 42 14.67 87.45 -39.07
N VAL A 43 13.68 86.84 -39.77
CA VAL A 43 13.39 86.83 -41.24
C VAL A 43 14.00 85.71 -42.12
N ALA A 44 13.28 84.96 -42.99
CA ALA A 44 11.87 84.56 -43.19
C ALA A 44 11.75 83.59 -44.40
N ALA A 45 10.79 82.63 -44.34
CA ALA A 45 9.81 82.22 -45.40
C ALA A 45 9.17 80.84 -45.04
N LYS A 46 7.97 80.80 -44.42
CA LYS A 46 6.62 80.44 -44.97
C LYS A 46 6.50 79.00 -45.55
N ARG A 47 5.50 78.15 -45.23
CA ARG A 47 4.17 78.33 -44.61
C ARG A 47 3.50 76.95 -44.33
N GLY A 48 2.67 76.87 -43.29
CA GLY A 48 1.52 75.95 -43.13
C GLY A 48 1.84 74.51 -42.72
N GLU A 49 1.03 73.73 -42.00
CA GLU A 49 -0.16 73.89 -41.15
C GLU A 49 -0.47 72.42 -40.75
N GLN A 50 -0.91 72.16 -39.50
CA GLN A 50 -1.74 71.03 -39.04
C GLN A 50 -1.60 69.62 -39.67
N GLY A 51 -1.53 68.60 -38.80
CA GLY A 51 -2.20 67.33 -39.08
C GLY A 51 -1.35 66.07 -38.93
N SER A 52 -1.86 65.20 -38.08
CA SER A 52 -1.69 63.76 -37.94
C SER A 52 -0.94 62.96 -39.02
N ASP A 53 -0.33 61.88 -38.50
CA ASP A 53 -0.08 60.57 -39.10
C ASP A 53 1.35 60.21 -39.54
N GLY A 54 1.86 59.18 -38.86
CA GLY A 54 2.42 58.01 -39.53
C GLY A 54 3.93 57.99 -39.75
N GLY A 55 4.61 57.01 -39.13
CA GLY A 55 5.95 56.58 -39.54
C GLY A 55 6.87 56.24 -38.37
N ALA A 56 6.69 55.07 -37.75
CA ALA A 56 7.52 53.89 -38.01
C ALA A 56 8.82 53.84 -37.17
N ALA A 57 8.68 53.34 -35.93
CA ALA A 57 9.78 52.75 -35.18
C ALA A 57 9.69 51.22 -35.29
N ALA A 58 10.75 50.61 -35.81
CA ALA A 58 10.85 49.20 -36.17
C ALA A 58 10.61 48.26 -34.97
N LYS A 59 9.53 47.48 -35.04
CA LYS A 59 9.35 46.27 -34.24
C LYS A 59 10.27 45.17 -34.76
N SER A 60 11.19 44.68 -33.94
CA SER A 60 11.88 43.42 -34.23
C SER A 60 10.90 42.26 -34.09
N SER A 61 10.26 41.88 -35.21
CA SER A 61 9.43 40.69 -35.29
C SER A 61 10.31 39.44 -35.26
N LYS A 62 10.46 38.82 -34.09
CA LYS A 62 10.79 37.38 -34.03
C LYS A 62 9.60 36.61 -34.64
N PRO A 63 9.81 35.56 -35.44
CA PRO A 63 8.70 34.80 -35.99
C PRO A 63 7.93 34.16 -34.84
N SER A 64 6.71 34.62 -34.60
CA SER A 64 5.79 33.97 -33.69
C SER A 64 5.37 32.64 -34.34
N HIS A 65 5.99 31.53 -33.94
CA HIS A 65 5.31 30.25 -34.09
C HIS A 65 3.94 30.40 -33.43
N LYS A 66 2.87 30.40 -34.24
CA LYS A 66 1.49 30.47 -33.75
C LYS A 66 1.33 29.32 -32.76
N ARG A 67 1.24 29.64 -31.47
CA ARG A 67 0.96 28.63 -30.45
C ARG A 67 -0.38 27.98 -30.81
N PRO A 68 -0.49 26.64 -30.81
CA PRO A 68 -1.77 25.97 -30.97
C PRO A 68 -2.78 26.57 -29.98
N THR A 69 -4.01 26.79 -30.43
CA THR A 69 -5.07 27.24 -29.52
C THR A 69 -5.26 26.19 -28.42
N ARG A 70 -5.54 26.61 -27.18
CA ARG A 70 -5.77 25.69 -26.04
C ARG A 70 -6.80 24.62 -26.37
N TRP A 71 -7.82 24.98 -27.17
CA TRP A 71 -8.82 24.05 -27.71
C TRP A 71 -8.22 22.90 -28.52
N LEU A 72 -7.24 23.16 -29.39
CA LEU A 72 -6.56 22.11 -30.14
C LEU A 72 -5.62 21.31 -29.24
N ARG A 73 -4.86 21.98 -28.38
CA ARG A 73 -3.81 21.37 -27.54
C ARG A 73 -4.38 20.45 -26.45
N GLY A 74 -5.39 20.90 -25.72
CA GLY A 74 -6.05 20.15 -24.65
C GLY A 74 -7.30 19.41 -25.11
N GLY A 75 -8.10 20.03 -26.00
CA GLY A 75 -9.39 19.48 -26.43
C GLY A 75 -9.27 18.23 -27.30
N VAL A 76 -8.24 18.11 -28.14
CA VAL A 76 -7.99 16.88 -28.91
C VAL A 76 -7.70 15.68 -27.98
N PRO A 77 -6.74 15.75 -27.02
CA PRO A 77 -6.55 14.66 -26.06
C PRO A 77 -7.76 14.35 -25.19
N VAL A 78 -8.55 15.36 -24.79
CA VAL A 78 -9.82 15.14 -24.08
C VAL A 78 -10.80 14.36 -24.95
N GLY A 79 -10.99 14.76 -26.21
CA GLY A 79 -11.89 14.10 -27.15
C GLY A 79 -11.44 12.67 -27.47
N LEU A 80 -10.19 12.50 -27.93
CA LEU A 80 -9.65 11.20 -28.33
C LEU A 80 -9.47 10.25 -27.14
N GLY A 81 -8.87 10.72 -26.05
CA GLY A 81 -8.66 9.92 -24.84
C GLY A 81 -9.97 9.53 -24.17
N GLY A 82 -10.92 10.47 -24.07
CA GLY A 82 -12.24 10.21 -23.53
C GLY A 82 -13.06 9.25 -24.40
N PHE A 83 -13.06 9.46 -25.72
CA PHE A 83 -13.74 8.56 -26.67
C PHE A 83 -13.15 7.15 -26.64
N LEU A 84 -11.82 7.02 -26.65
CA LEU A 84 -11.16 5.71 -26.58
C LEU A 84 -11.47 4.99 -25.26
N ALA A 85 -11.41 5.69 -24.11
CA ALA A 85 -11.75 5.13 -22.82
C ALA A 85 -13.22 4.65 -22.78
N PHE A 86 -14.14 5.49 -23.27
CA PHE A 86 -15.56 5.15 -23.39
C PHE A 86 -15.78 3.91 -24.27
N CYS A 87 -15.18 3.87 -25.46
CA CYS A 87 -15.31 2.73 -26.37
C CYS A 87 -14.83 1.42 -25.76
N ILE A 88 -13.69 1.43 -25.06
CA ILE A 88 -13.16 0.24 -24.38
C ILE A 88 -14.12 -0.25 -23.29
N MET A 89 -14.71 0.67 -22.51
CA MET A 89 -15.64 0.32 -21.43
C MET A 89 -17.03 -0.08 -21.95
N ALA A 90 -17.41 0.39 -23.14
CA ALA A 90 -18.66 0.04 -23.81
C ALA A 90 -18.63 -1.34 -24.48
N LEU A 91 -17.47 -2.01 -24.58
CA LEU A 91 -17.37 -3.36 -25.13
C LEU A 91 -18.07 -4.38 -24.23
N GLU A 92 -18.81 -5.30 -24.86
CA GLU A 92 -19.46 -6.43 -24.19
C GLU A 92 -18.41 -7.36 -23.53
N GLY A 93 -17.33 -7.64 -24.27
CA GLY A 93 -16.23 -8.49 -23.81
C GLY A 93 -15.11 -7.73 -23.11
N GLN A 94 -14.55 -8.34 -22.07
CA GLN A 94 -13.30 -7.87 -21.43
C GLN A 94 -12.08 -8.46 -22.16
N TYR A 95 -11.21 -7.58 -22.65
CA TYR A 95 -9.99 -7.98 -23.33
C TYR A 95 -8.75 -7.68 -22.47
N ARG A 96 -7.74 -8.56 -22.54
CA ARG A 96 -6.49 -8.43 -21.77
C ARG A 96 -5.73 -7.11 -22.04
N TRP A 97 -5.88 -6.56 -23.25
CA TRP A 97 -5.28 -5.28 -23.63
C TRP A 97 -6.11 -4.06 -23.21
N GLY A 98 -7.37 -4.26 -22.78
CA GLY A 98 -8.30 -3.18 -22.46
C GLY A 98 -7.81 -2.29 -21.33
N VAL A 99 -7.29 -2.88 -20.23
CA VAL A 99 -6.78 -2.12 -19.08
C VAL A 99 -5.53 -1.29 -19.44
N PRO A 100 -4.46 -1.83 -20.03
CA PRO A 100 -3.30 -1.03 -20.45
C PRO A 100 -3.65 0.13 -21.38
N VAL A 101 -4.47 -0.12 -22.41
CA VAL A 101 -4.88 0.93 -23.36
C VAL A 101 -5.78 1.95 -22.67
N GLY A 102 -6.69 1.51 -21.80
CA GLY A 102 -7.55 2.37 -20.99
C GLY A 102 -6.75 3.31 -20.08
N VAL A 103 -5.68 2.82 -19.43
CA VAL A 103 -4.80 3.68 -18.61
C VAL A 103 -4.15 4.79 -19.44
N VAL A 104 -3.68 4.48 -20.65
CA VAL A 104 -3.12 5.48 -21.57
C VAL A 104 -4.17 6.48 -22.02
N ALA A 105 -5.38 6.01 -22.36
CA ALA A 105 -6.50 6.85 -22.76
C ALA A 105 -6.92 7.82 -21.65
N ILE A 106 -7.03 7.32 -20.41
CA ILE A 106 -7.37 8.12 -19.22
C ILE A 106 -6.26 9.11 -18.88
N ALA A 107 -4.98 8.74 -19.03
CA ALA A 107 -3.87 9.66 -18.82
C ALA A 107 -3.90 10.81 -19.85
N ALA A 108 -4.15 10.50 -21.13
CA ALA A 108 -4.30 11.51 -22.18
C ALA A 108 -5.50 12.44 -21.92
N PHE A 109 -6.65 11.88 -21.53
CA PHE A 109 -7.84 12.65 -21.14
C PHE A 109 -7.55 13.58 -19.96
N SER A 110 -6.93 13.06 -18.90
CA SER A 110 -6.63 13.82 -17.67
C SER A 110 -5.68 14.97 -17.95
N TRP A 111 -4.64 14.70 -18.76
CA TRP A 111 -3.71 15.73 -19.21
C TRP A 111 -4.40 16.81 -20.03
N GLY A 112 -5.20 16.43 -21.03
CA GLY A 112 -5.91 17.39 -21.87
C GLY A 112 -6.92 18.22 -21.09
N LEU A 113 -7.59 17.64 -20.08
CA LEU A 113 -8.56 18.35 -19.23
C LEU A 113 -7.89 19.45 -18.41
N LEU A 114 -6.75 19.15 -17.80
CA LEU A 114 -5.96 20.16 -17.09
C LEU A 114 -5.43 21.25 -18.04
N ASP A 115 -5.10 20.89 -19.28
CA ASP A 115 -4.64 21.85 -20.28
C ASP A 115 -5.74 22.79 -20.78
N LEU A 116 -6.97 22.29 -20.96
CA LEU A 116 -8.13 23.13 -21.26
C LEU A 116 -8.41 24.17 -20.17
N LEU A 117 -8.16 23.82 -18.91
CA LEU A 117 -8.26 24.75 -17.77
C LEU A 117 -7.11 25.77 -17.73
N GLY A 118 -6.13 25.66 -18.63
CA GLY A 118 -4.99 26.56 -18.73
C GLY A 118 -3.97 26.38 -17.62
N THR A 119 -3.97 25.25 -16.89
CA THR A 119 -3.11 25.07 -15.70
C THR A 119 -1.63 24.89 -16.05
N PHE A 120 -1.31 24.52 -17.29
CA PHE A 120 0.07 24.43 -17.79
C PHE A 120 0.64 25.76 -18.31
N ASP A 121 -0.13 26.86 -18.24
CA ASP A 121 0.26 28.17 -18.75
C ASP A 121 0.42 29.22 -17.62
N ASP A 122 0.88 28.79 -16.43
CA ASP A 122 1.29 29.68 -15.31
C ASP A 122 2.28 30.76 -15.79
N ASP A 123 2.50 31.86 -15.05
CA ASP A 123 3.41 32.96 -15.46
C ASP A 123 4.91 32.63 -15.42
N ASP A 124 5.71 33.36 -16.23
CA ASP A 124 7.14 33.09 -16.44
C ASP A 124 7.99 33.23 -15.17
N GLU A 125 7.55 34.09 -14.23
CA GLU A 125 8.25 34.38 -12.97
C GLU A 125 8.30 33.18 -12.02
N THR A 126 7.40 32.20 -12.19
CA THR A 126 7.27 31.03 -11.30
C THR A 126 8.13 29.84 -11.71
N VAL A 127 8.80 29.92 -12.88
CA VAL A 127 9.51 28.80 -13.49
C VAL A 127 10.88 28.59 -12.83
N ALA A 128 11.03 27.48 -12.10
CA ALA A 128 12.26 27.12 -11.41
C ALA A 128 13.34 26.54 -12.36
N HIS A 129 12.94 25.80 -13.40
CA HIS A 129 13.87 25.19 -14.35
C HIS A 129 13.18 24.96 -15.71
N ARG A 130 13.93 25.14 -16.80
CA ARG A 130 13.48 24.94 -18.19
C ARG A 130 14.30 23.84 -18.86
N PHE A 131 13.64 22.91 -19.53
CA PHE A 131 14.31 21.80 -20.22
C PHE A 131 13.61 21.45 -21.53
N ARG A 132 14.37 20.91 -22.49
CA ARG A 132 13.85 20.46 -23.79
C ARG A 132 13.55 18.97 -23.78
N LEU A 133 12.55 18.53 -24.56
CA LEU A 133 12.23 17.10 -24.67
C LEU A 133 13.45 16.25 -25.06
N ALA A 134 14.27 16.72 -26.00
CA ALA A 134 15.49 16.03 -26.43
C ALA A 134 16.49 15.76 -25.28
N GLN A 135 16.49 16.60 -24.23
CA GLN A 135 17.39 16.44 -23.08
C GLN A 135 16.91 15.37 -22.09
N VAL A 136 15.60 15.10 -22.04
CA VAL A 136 14.96 14.16 -21.10
C VAL A 136 14.45 12.89 -21.77
N GLY A 137 14.39 12.86 -23.11
CA GLY A 137 13.95 11.71 -23.90
C GLY A 137 14.60 10.38 -23.48
N PRO A 138 15.93 10.30 -23.34
CA PRO A 138 16.60 9.07 -22.87
C PRO A 138 16.16 8.63 -21.46
N THR A 139 15.94 9.57 -20.54
CA THR A 139 15.47 9.25 -19.18
C THR A 139 14.00 8.81 -19.16
N ILE A 140 13.15 9.39 -20.02
CA ILE A 140 11.76 8.95 -20.21
C ILE A 140 11.73 7.54 -20.80
N ALA A 141 12.55 7.27 -21.82
CA ALA A 141 12.67 5.95 -22.43
C ALA A 141 13.17 4.90 -21.42
N ALA A 142 14.15 5.25 -20.58
CA ALA A 142 14.62 4.36 -19.51
C ALA A 142 13.52 4.07 -18.48
N MET A 143 12.75 5.07 -18.08
CA MET A 143 11.62 4.92 -17.15
C MET A 143 10.50 4.04 -17.75
N ALA A 144 10.13 4.29 -19.00
CA ALA A 144 9.15 3.46 -19.70
C ALA A 144 9.65 2.02 -19.91
N GLY A 145 10.90 1.85 -20.33
CA GLY A 145 11.52 0.54 -20.54
C GLY A 145 11.63 -0.28 -19.26
N THR A 146 12.01 0.34 -18.14
CA THR A 146 12.07 -0.35 -16.84
C THR A 146 10.69 -0.67 -16.28
N LEU A 147 9.69 0.21 -16.47
CA LEU A 147 8.30 -0.09 -16.15
C LEU A 147 7.78 -1.29 -16.94
N LEU A 148 7.94 -1.28 -18.27
CA LEU A 148 7.54 -2.38 -19.14
C LEU A 148 8.26 -3.68 -18.79
N LEU A 149 9.54 -3.61 -18.43
CA LEU A 149 10.31 -4.75 -17.97
C LEU A 149 9.71 -5.33 -16.68
N THR A 150 9.43 -4.51 -15.67
CA THR A 150 8.78 -4.96 -14.42
C THR A 150 7.42 -5.60 -14.71
N LEU A 151 6.57 -4.94 -15.50
CA LEU A 151 5.26 -5.47 -15.86
C LEU A 151 5.35 -6.82 -16.59
N SER A 152 6.29 -6.94 -17.53
CA SER A 152 6.49 -8.15 -18.32
C SER A 152 7.01 -9.31 -17.46
N LEU A 153 8.01 -9.05 -16.60
CA LEU A 153 8.56 -10.08 -15.71
C LEU A 153 7.50 -10.58 -14.71
N THR A 154 6.69 -9.69 -14.15
CA THR A 154 5.58 -10.09 -13.29
C THR A 154 4.53 -10.90 -14.06
N GLY A 155 4.15 -10.48 -15.28
CA GLY A 155 3.23 -11.24 -16.12
C GLY A 155 3.76 -12.64 -16.49
N LEU A 156 5.06 -12.77 -16.75
CA LEU A 156 5.71 -14.07 -16.99
C LEU A 156 5.70 -14.96 -15.75
N ALA A 157 5.89 -14.40 -14.56
CA ALA A 157 5.79 -15.13 -13.29
C ALA A 157 4.35 -15.62 -13.05
N VAL A 158 3.35 -14.74 -13.24
CA VAL A 158 1.92 -15.07 -13.12
C VAL A 158 1.55 -16.21 -14.08
N ALA A 159 2.04 -16.17 -15.32
CA ALA A 159 1.81 -17.21 -16.32
C ALA A 159 2.64 -18.49 -16.11
N GLY A 160 3.47 -18.56 -15.06
CA GLY A 160 4.29 -19.72 -14.73
C GLY A 160 5.43 -20.00 -15.72
N ARG A 161 5.88 -18.98 -16.45
CA ARG A 161 6.97 -19.08 -17.44
C ARG A 161 8.36 -18.83 -16.85
N MET A 162 8.45 -18.49 -15.57
CA MET A 162 9.71 -18.29 -14.88
C MET A 162 9.77 -19.15 -13.61
N PRO A 163 10.93 -19.77 -13.31
CA PRO A 163 11.13 -20.42 -12.02
C PRO A 163 11.12 -19.38 -10.91
N ILE A 164 10.68 -19.78 -9.71
CA ILE A 164 10.40 -18.83 -8.63
C ILE A 164 11.61 -18.01 -8.19
N TRP A 165 12.81 -18.60 -8.17
CA TRP A 165 14.03 -17.89 -7.80
C TRP A 165 14.39 -16.79 -8.82
N ALA A 166 14.08 -17.00 -10.11
CA ALA A 166 14.32 -16.00 -11.14
C ALA A 166 13.34 -14.83 -10.99
N SER A 167 12.06 -15.13 -10.72
CA SER A 167 11.05 -14.11 -10.39
C SER A 167 11.46 -13.29 -9.16
N ALA A 168 11.95 -13.98 -8.12
CA ALA A 168 12.38 -13.37 -6.86
C ALA A 168 13.50 -12.35 -6.98
N LEU A 169 14.37 -12.52 -7.96
CA LEU A 169 15.50 -11.64 -8.20
C LEU A 169 15.17 -10.57 -9.24
N SER A 170 14.61 -10.98 -10.38
CA SER A 170 14.41 -10.12 -11.55
C SER A 170 13.30 -9.10 -11.36
N ILE A 171 12.18 -9.46 -10.71
CA ILE A 171 11.06 -8.53 -10.48
C ILE A 171 11.50 -7.39 -9.55
N PRO A 172 12.08 -7.63 -8.36
CA PRO A 172 12.59 -6.54 -7.52
C PRO A 172 13.71 -5.74 -8.17
N ALA A 173 14.64 -6.38 -8.88
CA ALA A 173 15.72 -5.68 -9.58
C ALA A 173 15.18 -4.72 -10.64
N SER A 174 14.20 -5.15 -11.45
CA SER A 174 13.57 -4.30 -12.45
C SER A 174 12.80 -3.13 -11.81
N PHE A 175 12.09 -3.36 -10.70
CA PHE A 175 11.38 -2.31 -9.97
C PHE A 175 12.34 -1.28 -9.36
N LEU A 176 13.47 -1.72 -8.78
CA LEU A 176 14.52 -0.79 -8.34
C LEU A 176 15.15 -0.03 -9.52
N GLY A 177 15.29 -0.68 -10.68
CA GLY A 177 15.67 -0.03 -11.94
C GLY A 177 14.70 1.06 -12.35
N LEU A 178 13.40 0.84 -12.18
CA LEU A 178 12.36 1.85 -12.39
C LEU A 178 12.50 3.00 -11.39
N VAL A 179 12.69 2.73 -10.09
CA VAL A 179 12.92 3.76 -9.07
C VAL A 179 14.14 4.63 -9.41
N VAL A 180 15.24 4.02 -9.84
CA VAL A 180 16.45 4.75 -10.27
C VAL A 180 16.18 5.58 -11.53
N SER A 181 15.44 5.04 -12.49
CA SER A 181 15.11 5.74 -13.75
C SER A 181 14.20 6.94 -13.49
N VAL A 182 13.19 6.77 -12.63
CA VAL A 182 12.34 7.86 -12.14
C VAL A 182 13.21 8.93 -11.47
N TYR A 183 14.12 8.56 -10.56
CA TYR A 183 15.04 9.49 -9.92
C TYR A 183 15.85 10.31 -10.92
N ARG A 184 16.49 9.63 -11.88
CA ARG A 184 17.31 10.29 -12.92
C ARG A 184 16.50 11.27 -13.75
N PHE A 185 15.25 10.92 -14.08
CA PHE A 185 14.33 11.85 -14.73
C PHE A 185 14.08 13.08 -13.87
N GLY A 186 13.72 12.89 -12.59
CA GLY A 186 13.46 13.99 -11.65
C GLY A 186 14.69 14.88 -11.37
N GLU A 187 15.88 14.31 -11.35
CA GLU A 187 17.15 15.05 -11.26
C GLU A 187 17.38 15.88 -12.54
N LYS A 188 17.16 15.29 -13.72
CA LYS A 188 17.35 15.96 -15.02
C LYS A 188 16.40 17.13 -15.24
N ILE A 189 15.15 17.04 -14.78
CA ILE A 189 14.19 18.15 -14.85
C ILE A 189 14.39 19.20 -13.76
N GLY A 190 15.28 18.96 -12.79
CA GLY A 190 15.59 19.88 -11.69
C GLY A 190 14.72 19.69 -10.44
N ALA A 191 13.74 18.77 -10.45
CA ALA A 191 12.87 18.48 -9.31
C ALA A 191 13.64 17.91 -8.11
N TRP A 192 14.65 17.09 -8.39
CA TRP A 192 15.51 16.46 -7.39
C TRP A 192 17.00 16.85 -7.53
N ALA A 193 17.30 17.96 -8.22
CA ALA A 193 18.68 18.46 -8.33
C ALA A 193 19.24 18.85 -6.95
N THR A 194 18.43 19.50 -6.13
CA THR A 194 18.75 19.79 -4.72
C THR A 194 17.91 18.91 -3.79
N ASP A 195 18.37 18.73 -2.57
CA ASP A 195 17.55 18.20 -1.50
C ASP A 195 16.68 19.29 -0.85
N GLU A 196 15.89 18.92 0.14
CA GLU A 196 15.03 19.84 0.89
C GLU A 196 15.78 20.93 1.67
N THR A 197 17.12 20.80 1.83
CA THR A 197 17.99 21.83 2.41
C THR A 197 18.69 22.69 1.34
N GLY A 198 18.33 22.54 0.07
CA GLY A 198 18.92 23.27 -1.04
C GLY A 198 20.30 22.77 -1.49
N ARG A 199 20.78 21.64 -0.95
CA ARG A 199 22.11 21.10 -1.27
C ARG A 199 22.03 20.03 -2.36
N PRO A 200 22.99 19.97 -3.31
CA PRO A 200 23.05 18.87 -4.26
C PRO A 200 23.33 17.57 -3.51
N ARG A 201 22.54 16.53 -3.79
CA ARG A 201 22.65 15.25 -3.07
C ARG A 201 22.29 14.10 -3.99
N SER A 202 23.26 13.23 -4.25
CA SER A 202 23.07 12.05 -5.10
C SER A 202 22.08 11.06 -4.48
N LEU A 203 21.53 10.18 -5.33
CA LEU A 203 20.51 9.20 -4.95
C LEU A 203 20.88 8.38 -3.71
N LEU A 204 22.11 7.84 -3.67
CA LEU A 204 22.58 6.98 -2.58
C LEU A 204 22.67 7.71 -1.23
N HIS A 205 22.74 9.04 -1.23
CA HIS A 205 22.75 9.82 0.01
C HIS A 205 21.34 10.21 0.47
N ARG A 206 20.29 9.98 -0.33
CA ARG A 206 18.90 10.31 0.01
C ARG A 206 18.30 9.19 0.84
N HIS A 207 17.87 9.49 2.06
CA HIS A 207 17.37 8.47 2.97
C HIS A 207 16.05 7.84 2.46
N GLY A 208 15.20 8.64 1.82
CA GLY A 208 13.97 8.14 1.18
C GLY A 208 14.21 7.10 0.08
N PHE A 209 15.38 7.10 -0.58
CA PHE A 209 15.75 6.04 -1.51
C PHE A 209 15.96 4.72 -0.77
N TRP A 210 16.65 4.74 0.37
CA TRP A 210 16.85 3.55 1.19
C TRP A 210 15.56 3.03 1.83
N VAL A 211 14.59 3.90 2.14
CA VAL A 211 13.23 3.46 2.54
C VAL A 211 12.58 2.62 1.44
N VAL A 212 12.62 3.10 0.18
CA VAL A 212 12.06 2.37 -0.96
C VAL A 212 12.84 1.09 -1.24
N VAL A 213 14.17 1.13 -1.18
CA VAL A 213 15.02 -0.05 -1.37
C VAL A 213 14.74 -1.11 -0.32
N THR A 214 14.72 -0.76 0.96
CA THR A 214 14.44 -1.71 2.04
C THR A 214 13.03 -2.29 1.92
N GLY A 215 12.01 -1.45 1.69
CA GLY A 215 10.65 -1.93 1.46
C GLY A 215 10.55 -2.88 0.26
N THR A 216 11.24 -2.57 -0.84
CA THR A 216 11.28 -3.43 -2.04
C THR A 216 11.97 -4.75 -1.77
N VAL A 217 13.17 -4.72 -1.18
CA VAL A 217 13.97 -5.93 -0.91
C VAL A 217 13.32 -6.83 0.13
N LEU A 218 12.57 -6.27 1.08
CA LEU A 218 11.83 -7.09 2.05
C LEU A 218 10.55 -7.67 1.46
N PHE A 219 9.74 -6.86 0.78
CA PHE A 219 8.34 -7.23 0.50
C PHE A 219 8.10 -7.76 -0.91
N LEU A 220 9.00 -7.50 -1.86
CA LEU A 220 8.76 -7.90 -3.24
C LEU A 220 9.28 -9.30 -3.60
N PRO A 221 10.45 -9.81 -3.15
CA PRO A 221 11.04 -11.04 -3.70
C PRO A 221 10.13 -12.27 -3.70
N MET A 222 9.46 -12.54 -2.57
CA MET A 222 8.59 -13.71 -2.40
C MET A 222 7.10 -13.37 -2.39
N LEU A 223 6.72 -12.16 -2.84
CA LEU A 223 5.35 -11.66 -2.72
C LEU A 223 4.29 -12.62 -3.28
N GLY A 224 4.57 -13.20 -4.46
CA GLY A 224 3.70 -14.17 -5.12
C GLY A 224 4.27 -15.59 -5.18
N SER A 225 5.09 -16.00 -4.21
CA SER A 225 5.77 -17.32 -4.24
C SER A 225 5.15 -18.40 -3.36
N TYR A 226 3.96 -18.14 -2.80
CA TYR A 226 3.34 -19.01 -1.82
C TYR A 226 1.82 -18.78 -1.75
N SER A 227 1.07 -19.80 -1.31
CA SER A 227 -0.39 -19.81 -1.36
C SER A 227 -1.05 -18.62 -0.65
N LEU A 228 -2.23 -18.23 -1.12
CA LEU A 228 -3.18 -17.45 -0.34
C LEU A 228 -3.55 -18.26 0.90
N SER A 229 -3.18 -17.75 2.07
CA SER A 229 -3.20 -18.51 3.33
C SER A 229 -4.44 -18.19 4.15
N ASP A 230 -4.93 -16.96 4.08
CA ASP A 230 -6.17 -16.60 4.73
C ASP A 230 -7.36 -16.82 3.77
N PRO A 231 -8.47 -17.44 4.22
CA PRO A 231 -9.63 -17.68 3.35
C PRO A 231 -10.31 -16.39 2.86
N TRP A 232 -10.02 -15.22 3.44
CA TRP A 232 -10.47 -13.95 2.90
C TRP A 232 -9.63 -13.45 1.74
N GLU A 233 -8.35 -13.83 1.64
CA GLU A 233 -7.54 -13.55 0.45
C GLU A 233 -8.15 -14.22 -0.78
N THR A 234 -8.48 -15.51 -0.68
CA THR A 234 -9.10 -16.27 -1.78
C THR A 234 -10.51 -15.77 -2.08
N HIS A 235 -11.28 -15.42 -1.05
CA HIS A 235 -12.61 -14.84 -1.22
C HIS A 235 -12.58 -13.52 -1.98
N TYR A 236 -11.73 -12.58 -1.56
CA TYR A 236 -11.64 -11.27 -2.20
C TYR A 236 -11.06 -11.36 -3.60
N GLY A 237 -10.03 -12.21 -3.79
CA GLY A 237 -9.50 -12.53 -5.10
C GLY A 237 -10.55 -13.12 -6.04
N GLU A 238 -11.45 -13.97 -5.53
CA GLU A 238 -12.54 -14.54 -6.31
C GLU A 238 -13.60 -13.51 -6.68
N VAL A 239 -13.98 -12.61 -5.76
CA VAL A 239 -14.86 -11.47 -6.09
C VAL A 239 -14.22 -10.59 -7.17
N ALA A 240 -12.92 -10.31 -7.06
CA ALA A 240 -12.17 -9.55 -8.06
C ALA A 240 -12.11 -10.28 -9.43
N ARG A 241 -12.02 -11.61 -9.41
CA ARG A 241 -12.05 -12.43 -10.63
C ARG A 241 -13.43 -12.39 -11.28
N GLU A 242 -14.49 -12.48 -10.50
CA GLU A 242 -15.88 -12.38 -10.96
C GLU A 242 -16.18 -11.01 -11.58
N ILE A 243 -15.58 -9.90 -11.09
CA ILE A 243 -15.66 -8.59 -11.77
C ILE A 243 -15.20 -8.70 -13.24
N LEU A 244 -14.06 -9.37 -13.47
CA LEU A 244 -13.51 -9.55 -14.81
C LEU A 244 -14.35 -10.53 -15.65
N ALA A 245 -14.72 -11.67 -15.09
CA ALA A 245 -15.48 -12.71 -15.79
C ALA A 245 -16.88 -12.25 -16.18
N ARG A 246 -17.53 -11.43 -15.33
CA ARG A 246 -18.88 -10.90 -15.55
C ARG A 246 -18.91 -9.57 -16.29
N ASN A 247 -17.76 -8.90 -16.45
CA ASN A 247 -17.68 -7.52 -16.93
C ASN A 247 -18.59 -6.56 -16.14
N ASP A 248 -18.61 -6.70 -14.80
CA ASP A 248 -19.43 -5.88 -13.92
C ASP A 248 -18.60 -5.30 -12.77
N TRP A 249 -18.16 -4.06 -12.96
CA TRP A 249 -17.36 -3.31 -11.98
C TRP A 249 -18.19 -2.59 -10.92
N ILE A 250 -19.53 -2.67 -10.97
CA ILE A 250 -20.41 -2.10 -9.94
C ILE A 250 -20.82 -3.22 -8.98
N SER A 251 -21.53 -4.24 -9.48
CA SER A 251 -22.18 -5.25 -8.64
C SER A 251 -21.27 -6.45 -8.37
N THR A 252 -20.68 -6.47 -7.18
CA THR A 252 -19.80 -7.53 -6.70
C THR A 252 -20.56 -8.83 -6.44
N TRP A 253 -19.97 -9.94 -6.87
CA TRP A 253 -20.59 -11.28 -6.85
C TRP A 253 -19.65 -12.31 -6.24
N TRP A 254 -20.23 -13.27 -5.54
CA TRP A 254 -19.55 -14.44 -5.01
C TRP A 254 -20.45 -15.66 -5.14
N ALA A 255 -20.00 -16.70 -5.86
CA ALA A 255 -20.84 -17.83 -6.27
C ALA A 255 -21.64 -18.51 -5.14
N GLN A 256 -21.04 -18.63 -3.94
CA GLN A 256 -21.61 -19.37 -2.82
C GLN A 256 -22.74 -18.63 -2.10
N ASP A 257 -22.64 -17.30 -1.98
CA ASP A 257 -23.60 -16.47 -1.22
C ASP A 257 -24.34 -15.45 -2.13
N GLY A 258 -24.06 -15.44 -3.43
CA GLY A 258 -24.66 -14.54 -4.41
C GLY A 258 -24.07 -13.12 -4.37
N TRP A 259 -24.93 -12.12 -4.18
CA TRP A 259 -24.50 -10.71 -4.16
C TRP A 259 -23.60 -10.42 -2.96
N PHE A 260 -22.39 -9.92 -3.22
CA PHE A 260 -21.42 -9.66 -2.18
C PHE A 260 -21.42 -8.18 -1.76
N TRP A 261 -22.02 -7.85 -0.61
CA TRP A 261 -22.17 -6.46 -0.14
C TRP A 261 -21.37 -6.12 1.12
N SER A 262 -20.48 -6.99 1.58
CA SER A 262 -19.90 -6.86 2.93
C SER A 262 -18.68 -5.92 3.02
N LYS A 263 -18.14 -5.47 1.88
CA LYS A 263 -16.96 -4.59 1.80
C LYS A 263 -17.04 -3.58 0.65
N PRO A 264 -16.41 -2.40 0.80
CA PRO A 264 -16.21 -1.45 -0.29
C PRO A 264 -15.24 -1.94 -1.38
N VAL A 265 -15.21 -1.22 -2.50
CA VAL A 265 -14.73 -1.76 -3.78
C VAL A 265 -13.23 -1.67 -4.05
N LEU A 266 -12.46 -0.86 -3.31
CA LEU A 266 -11.05 -0.57 -3.65
C LEU A 266 -10.21 -1.84 -3.82
N ASN A 267 -10.32 -2.76 -2.86
CA ASN A 267 -9.53 -4.00 -2.88
C ASN A 267 -9.83 -4.80 -4.15
N PHE A 268 -11.12 -5.01 -4.44
CA PHE A 268 -11.57 -5.77 -5.61
C PHE A 268 -11.20 -5.11 -6.93
N TRP A 269 -11.36 -3.79 -7.05
CA TRP A 269 -10.95 -3.07 -8.26
C TRP A 269 -9.45 -3.14 -8.49
N THR A 270 -8.64 -2.93 -7.47
CA THR A 270 -7.18 -2.98 -7.63
C THR A 270 -6.69 -4.38 -7.95
N GLU A 271 -7.28 -5.42 -7.35
CA GLU A 271 -6.98 -6.82 -7.69
C GLU A 271 -7.44 -7.18 -9.11
N ALA A 272 -8.65 -6.80 -9.53
CA ALA A 272 -9.17 -7.05 -10.88
C ALA A 272 -8.32 -6.34 -11.96
N LEU A 273 -7.99 -5.06 -11.76
CA LEU A 273 -7.11 -4.32 -12.66
C LEU A 273 -5.73 -4.99 -12.75
N SER A 274 -5.20 -5.45 -11.63
CA SER A 274 -3.90 -6.11 -11.55
C SER A 274 -3.91 -7.49 -12.23
N MET A 275 -4.95 -8.31 -12.00
CA MET A 275 -5.14 -9.59 -12.69
C MET A 275 -5.23 -9.42 -14.20
N SER A 276 -5.96 -8.40 -14.68
CA SER A 276 -6.02 -8.07 -16.10
C SER A 276 -4.66 -7.62 -16.66
N LEU A 277 -3.98 -6.70 -15.95
CA LEU A 277 -2.68 -6.15 -16.34
C LEU A 277 -1.58 -7.21 -16.46
N PHE A 278 -1.49 -8.13 -15.50
CA PHE A 278 -0.52 -9.22 -15.51
C PHE A 278 -1.01 -10.47 -16.24
N GLY A 279 -2.28 -10.47 -16.65
CA GLY A 279 -2.87 -11.51 -17.46
C GLY A 279 -3.05 -12.85 -16.74
N ALA A 280 -3.50 -12.80 -15.50
CA ALA A 280 -3.95 -13.96 -14.74
C ALA A 280 -5.15 -14.64 -15.42
N GLY A 281 -5.25 -15.97 -15.31
CA GLY A 281 -6.37 -16.74 -15.86
C GLY A 281 -7.65 -16.51 -15.05
N TYR A 282 -8.47 -15.55 -15.45
CA TYR A 282 -9.69 -15.19 -14.71
C TYR A 282 -10.96 -15.87 -15.22
N GLN A 283 -10.95 -16.50 -16.40
CA GLN A 283 -12.10 -17.27 -16.89
C GLN A 283 -12.18 -18.65 -16.21
N PRO A 284 -13.35 -19.32 -16.21
CA PRO A 284 -13.51 -20.63 -15.59
C PRO A 284 -12.43 -21.65 -15.98
N ASP A 285 -11.93 -22.39 -14.98
CA ASP A 285 -10.85 -23.37 -15.08
C ASP A 285 -9.45 -22.84 -15.43
N GLN A 286 -9.23 -21.52 -15.57
CA GLN A 286 -7.97 -21.01 -16.13
C GLN A 286 -6.88 -20.62 -15.12
N MET A 287 -7.21 -20.34 -13.85
CA MET A 287 -6.26 -19.73 -12.90
C MET A 287 -4.97 -20.54 -12.75
N LEU A 288 -5.10 -21.85 -12.57
CA LEU A 288 -3.98 -22.79 -12.41
C LEU A 288 -3.84 -23.81 -13.56
N ALA A 289 -4.60 -23.66 -14.65
CA ALA A 289 -4.64 -24.61 -15.78
C ALA A 289 -3.27 -25.00 -16.32
N SER A 290 -2.33 -24.06 -16.36
CA SER A 290 -1.00 -24.29 -16.94
C SER A 290 -0.14 -25.30 -16.18
N PHE A 291 -0.55 -25.79 -15.01
CA PHE A 291 0.06 -26.96 -14.38
C PHE A 291 -0.08 -28.23 -15.24
N ALA A 292 -1.18 -28.37 -15.99
CA ALA A 292 -1.34 -29.47 -16.95
C ALA A 292 -0.29 -29.43 -18.07
N ASP A 293 0.23 -28.23 -18.39
CA ASP A 293 1.28 -28.02 -19.40
C ASP A 293 2.71 -28.07 -18.80
N GLY A 294 2.86 -28.54 -17.56
CA GLY A 294 4.15 -28.59 -16.85
C GLY A 294 4.69 -27.22 -16.40
N ARG A 295 3.88 -26.16 -16.40
CA ARG A 295 4.25 -24.83 -15.89
C ARG A 295 3.77 -24.65 -14.46
N SER A 296 4.30 -23.65 -13.75
CA SER A 296 3.87 -23.35 -12.37
C SER A 296 3.36 -21.91 -12.26
N PRO A 297 2.09 -21.63 -12.57
CA PRO A 297 1.51 -20.29 -12.47
C PRO A 297 1.49 -19.78 -11.02
N TRP A 298 1.57 -18.45 -10.90
CA TRP A 298 1.63 -17.71 -9.63
C TRP A 298 0.71 -16.49 -9.65
N PRO A 299 -0.62 -16.69 -9.66
CA PRO A 299 -1.60 -15.60 -9.64
C PRO A 299 -1.46 -14.69 -8.41
N GLU A 300 -0.83 -15.17 -7.33
CA GLU A 300 -0.57 -14.42 -6.11
C GLU A 300 0.23 -13.14 -6.36
N TRP A 301 1.15 -13.15 -7.33
CA TRP A 301 1.85 -11.93 -7.75
C TRP A 301 0.86 -10.86 -8.23
N ALA A 302 -0.13 -11.24 -9.04
CA ALA A 302 -1.08 -10.28 -9.57
C ALA A 302 -1.91 -9.65 -8.45
N ILE A 303 -2.48 -10.45 -7.56
CA ILE A 303 -3.40 -9.93 -6.53
C ILE A 303 -2.67 -9.24 -5.36
N ARG A 304 -1.41 -9.59 -5.06
CA ARG A 304 -0.61 -8.93 -4.00
C ARG A 304 0.18 -7.71 -4.46
N MET A 305 0.39 -7.52 -5.76
CA MET A 305 1.12 -6.33 -6.26
C MET A 305 0.51 -4.99 -5.85
N PRO A 306 -0.83 -4.77 -5.89
CA PRO A 306 -1.42 -3.53 -5.40
C PRO A 306 -1.09 -3.24 -3.93
N VAL A 307 -1.16 -4.28 -3.09
CA VAL A 307 -0.85 -4.25 -1.66
C VAL A 307 0.59 -3.80 -1.43
N PHE A 308 1.55 -4.31 -2.22
CA PHE A 308 2.93 -3.85 -2.22
C PHE A 308 3.07 -2.36 -2.57
N ILE A 309 2.40 -1.88 -3.61
CA ILE A 309 2.45 -0.47 -4.02
C ILE A 309 1.91 0.45 -2.90
N PHE A 310 0.76 0.11 -2.30
CA PHE A 310 0.23 0.84 -1.15
C PHE A 310 1.25 0.90 0.01
N THR A 311 1.95 -0.21 0.26
CA THR A 311 2.97 -0.29 1.31
C THR A 311 4.12 0.67 1.07
N ILE A 312 4.70 0.68 -0.13
CA ILE A 312 5.84 1.55 -0.46
C ILE A 312 5.44 3.03 -0.38
N VAL A 313 4.24 3.38 -0.87
CA VAL A 313 3.70 4.74 -0.80
C VAL A 313 3.55 5.17 0.66
N ALA A 314 2.93 4.35 1.51
CA ALA A 314 2.76 4.66 2.93
C ALA A 314 4.10 4.83 3.66
N LEU A 315 5.04 3.90 3.45
CA LEU A 315 6.38 3.97 4.04
C LEU A 315 7.12 5.24 3.63
N TYR A 316 7.06 5.64 2.35
CA TYR A 316 7.75 6.82 1.86
C TYR A 316 7.16 8.11 2.42
N PHE A 317 5.83 8.25 2.42
CA PHE A 317 5.20 9.48 2.87
C PHE A 317 5.25 9.64 4.40
N ILE A 318 5.09 8.57 5.17
CA ILE A 318 5.27 8.67 6.63
C ILE A 318 6.73 8.99 7.00
N TYR A 319 7.70 8.41 6.29
CA TYR A 319 9.11 8.83 6.35
C TYR A 319 9.24 10.33 6.12
N LYS A 320 8.66 10.85 5.02
CA LYS A 320 8.77 12.26 4.66
C LYS A 320 8.14 13.18 5.69
N ALA A 321 6.97 12.83 6.22
CA ALA A 321 6.27 13.61 7.24
C ALA A 321 7.12 13.78 8.50
N VAL A 322 7.70 12.70 9.02
CA VAL A 322 8.56 12.74 10.20
C VAL A 322 9.90 13.41 9.89
N ALA A 323 10.49 13.12 8.72
CA ALA A 323 11.76 13.70 8.30
C ALA A 323 11.72 15.23 8.17
N ASN A 324 10.56 15.80 7.86
CA ASN A 324 10.37 17.24 7.76
C ASN A 324 10.55 17.98 9.10
N VAL A 325 10.38 17.29 10.23
CA VAL A 325 10.37 17.91 11.58
C VAL A 325 11.48 17.36 12.48
N PHE A 326 11.67 16.04 12.49
CA PHE A 326 12.70 15.37 13.30
C PHE A 326 13.99 15.07 12.53
N GLY A 327 14.01 15.35 11.23
CA GLY A 327 15.17 15.09 10.38
C GLY A 327 15.14 13.72 9.71
N ARG A 328 15.92 13.60 8.63
CA ARG A 328 15.90 12.44 7.71
C ARG A 328 16.24 11.11 8.38
N ARG A 329 17.08 11.15 9.41
CA ARG A 329 17.54 9.97 10.13
C ARG A 329 16.44 9.39 11.02
N ALA A 330 15.75 10.23 11.79
CA ALA A 330 14.56 9.84 12.56
C ALA A 330 13.45 9.27 11.68
N GLY A 331 13.15 9.94 10.55
CA GLY A 331 12.17 9.42 9.60
C GLY A 331 12.58 8.06 9.01
N LEU A 332 13.86 7.89 8.65
CA LEU A 332 14.37 6.62 8.10
C LEU A 332 14.25 5.50 9.13
N LEU A 333 14.69 5.75 10.37
CA LEU A 333 14.58 4.79 11.45
C LEU A 333 13.12 4.42 11.72
N GLY A 334 12.20 5.39 11.76
CA GLY A 334 10.77 5.11 11.90
C GLY A 334 10.23 4.21 10.79
N ALA A 335 10.59 4.49 9.54
CA ALA A 335 10.16 3.66 8.41
C ALA A 335 10.78 2.25 8.43
N LEU A 336 12.05 2.12 8.85
CA LEU A 336 12.71 0.83 9.02
C LEU A 336 12.04 0.01 10.12
N VAL A 337 11.79 0.62 11.29
CA VAL A 337 11.05 0.00 12.40
C VAL A 337 9.69 -0.48 11.92
N LEU A 338 8.92 0.38 11.24
CA LEU A 338 7.60 0.01 10.71
C LEU A 338 7.71 -1.16 9.72
N SER A 339 8.67 -1.12 8.80
CA SER A 339 8.86 -2.17 7.79
C SER A 339 9.28 -3.53 8.36
N THR A 340 9.81 -3.57 9.59
CA THR A 340 10.29 -4.81 10.22
C THR A 340 9.40 -5.32 11.36
N MET A 341 8.27 -4.67 11.61
CA MET A 341 7.22 -5.17 12.51
C MET A 341 6.39 -6.28 11.83
N PRO A 342 6.22 -7.46 12.47
CA PRO A 342 5.38 -8.55 11.97
C PRO A 342 4.02 -8.10 11.51
N TYR A 343 3.33 -7.23 12.25
CA TYR A 343 2.03 -6.74 11.80
C TYR A 343 2.09 -6.07 10.43
N TRP A 344 3.11 -5.24 10.20
CA TRP A 344 3.24 -4.53 8.95
C TRP A 344 3.69 -5.46 7.84
N TYR A 345 4.78 -6.21 8.02
CA TYR A 345 5.32 -7.02 6.93
C TYR A 345 4.43 -8.21 6.60
N LEU A 346 3.74 -8.84 7.57
CA LEU A 346 2.81 -9.93 7.31
C LEU A 346 1.59 -9.42 6.56
N ILE A 347 0.91 -8.39 7.07
CA ILE A 347 -0.29 -7.84 6.40
C ILE A 347 0.08 -7.19 5.04
N ALA A 348 1.32 -6.70 4.86
CA ALA A 348 1.84 -6.26 3.56
C ALA A 348 1.87 -7.34 2.47
N HIS A 349 1.65 -8.61 2.82
CA HIS A 349 1.55 -9.70 1.88
C HIS A 349 0.19 -10.40 1.90
N GLN A 350 -0.82 -9.74 2.46
CA GLN A 350 -2.17 -10.25 2.53
C GLN A 350 -3.08 -9.43 1.61
N THR A 351 -3.84 -10.08 0.74
CA THR A 351 -4.81 -9.43 -0.15
C THR A 351 -6.16 -9.22 0.55
N MET A 352 -6.12 -8.44 1.63
CA MET A 352 -7.29 -8.04 2.41
C MET A 352 -7.48 -6.53 2.41
N THR A 353 -8.71 -6.09 2.67
CA THR A 353 -9.09 -4.67 2.73
C THR A 353 -8.30 -3.83 3.72
N ASP A 354 -7.66 -4.47 4.69
CA ASP A 354 -7.01 -3.87 5.84
C ASP A 354 -5.78 -3.05 5.48
N LEU A 355 -4.86 -3.58 4.67
CA LEU A 355 -3.68 -2.82 4.28
C LEU A 355 -4.00 -1.67 3.33
N PRO A 356 -4.79 -1.83 2.24
CA PRO A 356 -5.18 -0.69 1.40
C PRO A 356 -5.84 0.43 2.22
N PHE A 357 -6.64 0.07 3.22
CA PHE A 357 -7.21 1.01 4.19
C PHE A 357 -6.13 1.71 5.03
N VAL A 358 -5.30 0.95 5.78
CA VAL A 358 -4.31 1.51 6.72
C VAL A 358 -3.17 2.24 6.02
N ALA A 359 -2.69 1.73 4.89
CA ALA A 359 -1.65 2.35 4.10
C ALA A 359 -2.13 3.70 3.51
N SER A 360 -3.34 3.74 2.94
CA SER A 360 -3.92 5.00 2.45
C SER A 360 -4.19 5.98 3.58
N MET A 361 -4.72 5.50 4.72
CA MET A 361 -4.91 6.31 5.91
C MET A 361 -3.58 6.88 6.43
N THR A 362 -2.52 6.06 6.47
CA THR A 362 -1.18 6.48 6.87
C THR A 362 -0.63 7.56 5.96
N THR A 363 -0.80 7.40 4.64
CA THR A 363 -0.44 8.43 3.65
C THR A 363 -1.24 9.71 3.83
N SER A 364 -2.54 9.62 4.11
CA SER A 364 -3.39 10.77 4.44
C SER A 364 -2.86 11.52 5.67
N MET A 365 -2.56 10.80 6.75
CA MET A 365 -2.01 11.37 7.98
C MET A 365 -0.62 12.00 7.76
N ALA A 366 0.20 11.40 6.90
CA ALA A 366 1.49 11.96 6.50
C ALA A 366 1.34 13.28 5.73
N PHE A 367 0.40 13.36 4.79
CA PHE A 367 0.12 14.60 4.06
C PHE A 367 -0.48 15.68 4.95
N LEU A 368 -1.35 15.31 5.90
CA LEU A 368 -1.85 16.23 6.92
C LEU A 368 -0.69 16.83 7.74
N LEU A 369 0.23 15.99 8.22
CA LEU A 369 1.43 16.45 8.94
C LEU A 369 2.32 17.38 8.10
N LEU A 370 2.52 17.05 6.81
CA LEU A 370 3.28 17.89 5.88
C LEU A 370 2.59 19.24 5.64
N GLY A 371 1.27 19.24 5.43
CA GLY A 371 0.49 20.46 5.25
C GLY A 371 0.56 21.39 6.47
N LEU A 372 0.42 20.82 7.67
CA LEU A 372 0.47 21.55 8.95
C LEU A 372 1.83 22.16 9.29
N HIS A 373 2.92 21.67 8.70
CA HIS A 373 4.30 22.10 8.93
C HIS A 373 4.96 22.70 7.68
N THR A 374 4.17 23.05 6.68
CA THR A 374 4.62 23.80 5.51
C THR A 374 4.16 25.25 5.64
N ASP A 375 5.04 26.19 5.33
CA ASP A 375 4.69 27.62 5.28
C ASP A 375 3.46 27.84 4.37
N PRO A 376 2.39 28.47 4.86
CA PRO A 376 1.15 28.67 4.10
C PRO A 376 1.34 29.50 2.83
N ASN A 377 2.37 30.36 2.78
CA ASN A 377 2.66 31.22 1.63
C ASN A 377 3.61 30.56 0.62
N ARG A 378 4.23 29.43 0.98
CA ARG A 378 5.16 28.74 0.09
C ARG A 378 4.41 28.14 -1.10
N THR A 379 4.80 28.53 -2.31
CA THR A 379 4.24 28.01 -3.56
C THR A 379 5.05 26.82 -4.09
N VAL A 380 4.39 25.99 -4.91
CA VAL A 380 5.04 24.90 -5.63
C VAL A 380 6.01 25.43 -6.67
N ARG A 381 7.10 24.68 -6.87
CA ARG A 381 8.03 24.94 -7.97
C ARG A 381 7.40 24.48 -9.29
N THR A 382 7.58 25.30 -10.32
CA THR A 382 7.10 25.04 -11.67
C THR A 382 8.26 24.71 -12.60
N TYR A 383 8.10 23.71 -13.44
CA TYR A 383 9.12 23.15 -14.33
C TYR A 383 8.63 23.23 -15.77
N GLU A 384 9.34 23.95 -16.63
CA GLU A 384 8.91 24.16 -18.02
C GLU A 384 9.55 23.14 -18.97
N LEU A 385 8.70 22.41 -19.68
CA LEU A 385 9.06 21.54 -20.79
C LEU A 385 8.84 22.28 -22.11
N ASP A 386 9.92 22.46 -22.87
CA ASP A 386 9.91 23.03 -24.22
C ASP A 386 9.88 21.90 -25.27
N LEU A 387 8.79 21.83 -26.03
CA LEU A 387 8.60 20.91 -27.16
C LEU A 387 8.92 21.57 -28.51
N GLY A 388 9.45 22.80 -28.52
CA GLY A 388 9.72 23.58 -29.73
C GLY A 388 8.48 24.28 -30.28
N VAL A 389 7.39 23.53 -30.51
CA VAL A 389 6.10 24.08 -31.02
C VAL A 389 5.23 24.59 -29.88
N THR A 390 5.32 23.95 -28.70
CA THR A 390 4.55 24.27 -27.49
C THR A 390 5.43 24.21 -26.25
N ARG A 391 5.05 24.94 -25.21
CA ARG A 391 5.66 24.85 -23.88
C ARG A 391 4.62 24.41 -22.86
N PHE A 392 5.03 23.60 -21.90
CA PHE A 392 4.18 23.11 -20.81
C PHE A 392 4.85 23.36 -19.47
N ARG A 393 4.09 23.85 -18.50
CA ARG A 393 4.58 24.09 -17.13
C ARG A 393 4.01 23.06 -16.17
N LEU A 394 4.88 22.20 -15.65
CA LEU A 394 4.55 21.10 -14.74
C LEU A 394 4.86 21.50 -13.31
N SER A 395 4.02 21.11 -12.36
CA SER A 395 4.21 21.41 -10.93
C SER A 395 3.52 20.35 -10.08
N GLY A 396 3.72 20.42 -8.76
CA GLY A 396 3.03 19.52 -7.81
C GLY A 396 1.50 19.58 -7.92
N TYR A 397 0.94 20.69 -8.39
CA TYR A 397 -0.49 20.83 -8.69
C TYR A 397 -0.95 19.75 -9.70
N HIS A 398 -0.23 19.62 -10.82
CA HIS A 398 -0.56 18.67 -11.88
C HIS A 398 -0.45 17.22 -11.42
N LEU A 399 0.45 16.93 -10.47
CA LEU A 399 0.55 15.61 -9.85
C LEU A 399 -0.68 15.31 -8.99
N VAL A 400 -1.04 16.20 -8.06
CA VAL A 400 -2.15 15.98 -7.13
C VAL A 400 -3.49 15.92 -7.87
N LEU A 401 -3.81 16.94 -8.67
CA LEU A 401 -5.08 17.01 -9.38
C LEU A 401 -5.13 16.00 -10.53
N GLY A 402 -4.00 15.72 -11.20
CA GLY A 402 -3.91 14.68 -12.22
C GLY A 402 -4.24 13.29 -11.68
N VAL A 403 -3.69 12.91 -10.52
CA VAL A 403 -4.01 11.62 -9.87
C VAL A 403 -5.48 11.54 -9.47
N ILE A 404 -6.06 12.63 -8.93
CA ILE A 404 -7.49 12.69 -8.62
C ILE A 404 -8.32 12.45 -9.89
N VAL A 405 -8.05 13.19 -10.98
CA VAL A 405 -8.77 13.02 -12.24
C VAL A 405 -8.58 11.61 -12.82
N MET A 406 -7.37 11.06 -12.78
CA MET A 406 -7.10 9.68 -13.23
C MET A 406 -7.83 8.61 -12.41
N THR A 407 -8.24 8.92 -11.18
CA THR A 407 -9.04 8.02 -10.32
C THR A 407 -10.54 8.17 -10.56
N VAL A 408 -11.00 9.38 -10.87
CA VAL A 408 -12.43 9.67 -11.06
C VAL A 408 -12.88 9.43 -12.50
N ALA A 409 -12.08 9.80 -13.49
CA ALA A 409 -12.43 9.69 -14.90
C ALA A 409 -12.82 8.26 -15.33
N PRO A 410 -12.12 7.18 -14.92
CA PRO A 410 -12.55 5.82 -15.24
C PRO A 410 -13.94 5.49 -14.71
N GLN A 411 -14.30 5.99 -13.52
CA GLN A 411 -15.63 5.76 -12.94
C GLN A 411 -16.71 6.47 -13.75
N VAL A 412 -16.46 7.72 -14.14
CA VAL A 412 -17.38 8.52 -14.97
C VAL A 412 -17.58 7.85 -16.34
N PHE A 413 -16.50 7.48 -17.03
CA PHE A 413 -16.60 6.81 -18.33
C PHE A 413 -17.24 5.44 -18.24
N TYR A 414 -16.95 4.66 -17.19
CA TYR A 414 -17.57 3.36 -16.99
C TYR A 414 -19.07 3.51 -16.79
N LEU A 415 -19.50 4.38 -15.87
CA LEU A 415 -20.92 4.67 -15.65
C LEU A 415 -21.62 5.16 -16.93
N LEU A 416 -20.99 6.06 -17.68
CA LEU A 416 -21.53 6.54 -18.96
C LEU A 416 -21.69 5.39 -19.97
N SER A 417 -20.71 4.48 -20.04
CA SER A 417 -20.73 3.32 -20.92
C SER A 417 -21.72 2.22 -20.51
N ARG A 418 -22.36 2.29 -19.34
CA ARG A 418 -23.36 1.28 -18.92
C ARG A 418 -24.75 1.47 -19.52
N ASN A 419 -24.96 2.54 -20.27
CA ASN A 419 -26.17 2.73 -21.06
C ASN A 419 -25.92 2.61 -22.58
N VAL A 420 -24.71 2.24 -22.99
CA VAL A 420 -24.31 2.14 -24.39
C VAL A 420 -23.37 0.96 -24.59
N GLU A 421 -23.72 0.06 -25.49
CA GLU A 421 -22.88 -1.07 -25.88
C GLU A 421 -22.25 -0.82 -27.26
N LEU A 422 -20.98 -1.17 -27.41
CA LEU A 422 -20.26 -1.13 -28.68
C LEU A 422 -20.25 -2.53 -29.33
N LEU A 423 -20.93 -2.66 -30.48
CA LEU A 423 -21.06 -3.91 -31.21
C LEU A 423 -19.98 -4.03 -32.29
N LEU A 424 -19.16 -5.09 -32.20
CA LEU A 424 -18.11 -5.40 -33.19
C LEU A 424 -18.41 -6.65 -34.05
N GLY A 425 -19.32 -7.53 -33.59
CA GLY A 425 -19.65 -8.81 -34.24
C GLY A 425 -20.79 -8.77 -35.26
N GLY A 426 -21.42 -7.61 -35.48
CA GLY A 426 -22.53 -7.38 -36.42
C GLY A 426 -22.34 -6.07 -37.21
N PRO A 427 -23.40 -5.35 -37.62
CA PRO A 427 -23.23 -3.98 -38.13
C PRO A 427 -22.57 -3.13 -37.03
N TRP A 428 -21.39 -2.60 -37.33
CA TRP A 428 -20.60 -1.84 -36.37
C TRP A 428 -21.37 -0.60 -35.92
N GLY A 429 -21.51 -0.43 -34.60
CA GLY A 429 -22.23 0.70 -34.07
C GLY A 429 -22.43 0.66 -32.57
N PHE A 430 -23.11 1.69 -32.08
CA PHE A 430 -23.49 1.81 -30.68
C PHE A 430 -24.96 1.44 -30.51
N ARG A 431 -25.24 0.62 -29.49
CA ARG A 431 -26.60 0.24 -29.10
C ARG A 431 -26.92 0.84 -27.74
N PRO A 432 -27.83 1.83 -27.64
CA PRO A 432 -28.28 2.31 -26.35
C PRO A 432 -29.14 1.26 -25.66
N HIS A 433 -29.00 1.14 -24.34
CA HIS A 433 -29.81 0.26 -23.51
C HIS A 433 -29.98 0.82 -22.08
N ALA A 434 -31.03 0.38 -21.39
CA ALA A 434 -31.16 0.62 -19.96
C ALA A 434 -30.12 -0.20 -19.18
N ASP A 435 -29.77 0.23 -17.97
CA ASP A 435 -28.86 -0.54 -17.12
C ASP A 435 -29.46 -1.92 -16.84
N VAL A 436 -28.66 -2.94 -17.11
CA VAL A 436 -28.98 -4.35 -16.97
C VAL A 436 -27.72 -5.05 -16.52
N PHE A 437 -27.86 -5.99 -15.59
CA PHE A 437 -26.78 -6.82 -15.08
C PHE A 437 -27.32 -8.23 -14.81
N PHE A 438 -26.50 -9.18 -14.37
CA PHE A 438 -26.97 -10.55 -14.11
C PHE A 438 -26.52 -11.10 -12.76
N SER A 439 -27.38 -11.90 -12.13
CA SER A 439 -26.97 -12.79 -11.03
C SER A 439 -26.34 -14.05 -11.63
N GLY A 440 -25.50 -14.75 -10.87
CA GLY A 440 -24.81 -15.97 -11.33
C GLY A 440 -23.36 -15.70 -11.76
N SER A 441 -22.59 -16.79 -11.90
CA SER A 441 -21.18 -16.74 -12.29
C SER A 441 -21.02 -17.03 -13.77
N ALA A 442 -20.37 -16.12 -14.49
CA ALA A 442 -20.18 -16.23 -15.93
C ALA A 442 -19.46 -17.54 -16.30
N GLY A 443 -20.07 -18.34 -17.20
CA GLY A 443 -19.54 -19.64 -17.63
C GLY A 443 -19.75 -20.81 -16.65
N ASN A 444 -20.29 -20.57 -15.46
CA ASN A 444 -20.57 -21.60 -14.44
C ASN A 444 -22.02 -21.56 -13.92
N CYS A 445 -22.94 -20.97 -14.70
CA CYS A 445 -24.36 -20.88 -14.39
C CYS A 445 -24.96 -22.28 -14.10
N GLY A 446 -25.64 -22.44 -12.97
CA GLY A 446 -26.32 -23.70 -12.61
C GLY A 446 -25.42 -24.86 -12.17
N LEU A 447 -24.09 -24.65 -12.12
CA LEU A 447 -23.17 -25.62 -11.51
C LEU A 447 -23.51 -25.77 -10.02
N PRO A 448 -23.44 -26.96 -9.39
CA PRO A 448 -23.68 -27.08 -7.94
C PRO A 448 -22.85 -26.09 -7.12
N GLY A 449 -23.49 -25.33 -6.24
CA GLY A 449 -22.86 -24.24 -5.49
C GLY A 449 -22.83 -22.89 -6.23
N ASN A 450 -23.38 -22.81 -7.45
CA ASN A 450 -23.58 -21.58 -8.22
C ASN A 450 -25.08 -21.37 -8.49
N GLN A 451 -25.51 -20.11 -8.50
CA GLN A 451 -26.85 -19.73 -8.93
C GLN A 451 -26.96 -19.74 -10.47
N ASP A 452 -28.16 -20.03 -10.98
CA ASP A 452 -28.48 -19.83 -12.40
C ASP A 452 -28.31 -18.37 -12.83
N CYS A 453 -27.77 -18.19 -14.04
CA CYS A 453 -27.55 -16.86 -14.57
C CYS A 453 -28.87 -16.23 -14.97
N THR A 454 -29.23 -15.14 -14.30
CA THR A 454 -30.53 -14.47 -14.51
C THR A 454 -30.30 -12.98 -14.71
N GLN A 455 -30.86 -12.45 -15.79
CA GLN A 455 -30.85 -11.02 -16.05
C GLN A 455 -31.63 -10.26 -14.96
N THR A 456 -31.04 -9.20 -14.45
CA THR A 456 -31.54 -8.37 -13.35
C THR A 456 -31.56 -6.91 -13.78
N PHE A 457 -32.57 -6.18 -13.29
CA PHE A 457 -32.74 -4.74 -13.54
C PHE A 457 -32.49 -3.95 -12.25
N PRO A 458 -32.04 -2.68 -12.34
CA PRO A 458 -31.82 -1.86 -11.17
C PRO A 458 -33.13 -1.59 -10.42
N VAL A 459 -33.05 -1.53 -9.09
CA VAL A 459 -34.17 -1.15 -8.24
C VAL A 459 -34.64 0.28 -8.56
N ASN A 460 -33.72 1.22 -8.75
CA ASN A 460 -34.04 2.56 -9.19
C ASN A 460 -33.86 2.69 -10.71
N LYS A 461 -34.98 2.85 -11.44
CA LYS A 461 -35.00 2.94 -12.90
C LYS A 461 -34.70 4.33 -13.43
N ASP A 462 -34.92 5.37 -12.63
CA ASP A 462 -34.79 6.76 -13.06
C ASP A 462 -33.33 7.24 -12.98
N MET A 463 -32.57 6.75 -12.01
CA MET A 463 -31.16 7.08 -11.79
C MET A 463 -30.22 6.15 -12.57
N GLN A 464 -30.34 6.19 -13.89
CA GLN A 464 -29.47 5.44 -14.80
C GLN A 464 -27.99 5.79 -14.60
N PRO A 465 -27.04 4.86 -14.83
CA PRO A 465 -25.60 5.08 -14.69
C PRO A 465 -25.09 6.34 -15.43
N ALA A 466 -25.57 6.63 -16.64
CA ALA A 466 -25.19 7.84 -17.37
C ALA A 466 -25.59 9.15 -16.66
N VAL A 467 -26.73 9.17 -15.95
CA VAL A 467 -27.15 10.32 -15.12
C VAL A 467 -26.20 10.48 -13.94
N GLN A 468 -25.83 9.38 -13.30
CA GLN A 468 -24.83 9.38 -12.21
C GLN A 468 -23.48 9.89 -12.72
N ALA A 469 -23.04 9.44 -13.90
CA ALA A 469 -21.79 9.90 -14.52
C ALA A 469 -21.77 11.44 -14.68
N LEU A 470 -22.88 12.05 -15.09
CA LEU A 470 -23.00 13.50 -15.21
C LEU A 470 -22.86 14.20 -13.84
N ILE A 471 -23.49 13.67 -12.79
CA ILE A 471 -23.39 14.23 -11.43
C ILE A 471 -21.92 14.23 -10.97
N TRP A 472 -21.21 13.11 -11.15
CA TRP A 472 -19.81 13.00 -10.73
C TRP A 472 -18.86 13.82 -11.62
N ALA A 473 -19.16 13.97 -12.90
CA ALA A 473 -18.46 14.89 -13.79
C ALA A 473 -18.62 16.36 -13.34
N VAL A 474 -19.82 16.77 -12.93
CA VAL A 474 -20.08 18.11 -12.38
C VAL A 474 -19.34 18.31 -11.05
N ALA A 475 -19.39 17.35 -10.13
CA ALA A 475 -18.66 17.42 -8.87
C ALA A 475 -17.14 17.57 -9.09
N THR A 476 -16.60 16.81 -10.05
CA THR A 476 -15.18 16.91 -10.45
C THR A 476 -14.87 18.25 -11.11
N GLY A 477 -15.76 18.74 -11.97
CA GLY A 477 -15.64 20.05 -12.59
C GLY A 477 -15.63 21.18 -11.57
N LEU A 478 -16.50 21.13 -10.56
CA LEU A 478 -16.53 22.08 -9.44
C LEU A 478 -15.24 22.01 -8.61
N LEU A 479 -14.74 20.81 -8.31
CA LEU A 479 -13.46 20.62 -7.61
C LEU A 479 -12.30 21.28 -8.38
N LEU A 480 -12.21 21.02 -9.68
CA LEU A 480 -11.17 21.59 -10.54
C LEU A 480 -11.33 23.11 -10.65
N TRP A 481 -12.56 23.60 -10.81
CA TRP A 481 -12.84 25.04 -10.87
C TRP A 481 -12.50 25.76 -9.57
N LEU A 482 -12.77 25.20 -8.40
CA LEU A 482 -12.40 25.81 -7.12
C LEU A 482 -10.88 25.90 -6.92
N ASN A 483 -10.12 24.94 -7.46
CA ASN A 483 -8.70 24.80 -7.19
C ASN A 483 -7.79 25.19 -8.38
N HIS A 484 -8.32 25.59 -9.53
CA HIS A 484 -7.53 25.80 -10.77
C HIS A 484 -6.33 26.74 -10.63
N LYS A 485 -6.45 27.77 -9.78
CA LYS A 485 -5.38 28.75 -9.50
C LYS A 485 -4.51 28.41 -8.28
N GLU A 486 -4.76 27.32 -7.59
CA GLU A 486 -4.06 27.02 -6.34
C GLU A 486 -2.62 26.58 -6.61
N ARG A 487 -1.67 27.23 -5.94
CA ARG A 487 -0.23 26.96 -6.08
C ARG A 487 0.49 26.85 -4.74
N ARG A 488 -0.18 27.07 -3.60
CA ARG A 488 0.39 26.92 -2.26
C ARG A 488 0.62 25.45 -1.95
N LEU A 489 1.84 25.13 -1.55
CA LEU A 489 2.28 23.76 -1.28
C LEU A 489 1.51 23.12 -0.12
N SER A 490 1.23 23.89 0.95
CA SER A 490 0.46 23.41 2.11
C SER A 490 -0.96 22.96 1.71
N ARG A 491 -1.69 23.77 0.92
CA ARG A 491 -3.05 23.42 0.43
C ARG A 491 -3.04 22.17 -0.44
N LEU A 492 -2.05 22.02 -1.32
CA LEU A 492 -1.92 20.82 -2.15
C LEU A 492 -1.64 19.56 -1.32
N PHE A 493 -0.89 19.67 -0.21
CA PHE A 493 -0.76 18.57 0.73
C PHE A 493 -2.10 18.23 1.40
N PHE A 494 -2.92 19.20 1.77
CA PHE A 494 -4.26 18.91 2.29
C PHE A 494 -5.14 18.22 1.24
N LEU A 495 -5.16 18.68 0.00
CA LEU A 495 -5.89 18.00 -1.09
C LEU A 495 -5.42 16.56 -1.29
N ALA A 496 -4.11 16.31 -1.26
CA ALA A 496 -3.56 14.95 -1.31
C ALA A 496 -3.98 14.12 -0.08
N GLY A 497 -3.99 14.72 1.11
CA GLY A 497 -4.51 14.09 2.33
C GLY A 497 -5.97 13.65 2.17
N TRP A 498 -6.84 14.55 1.71
CA TRP A 498 -8.25 14.24 1.42
C TRP A 498 -8.43 13.15 0.37
N PHE A 499 -7.61 13.16 -0.69
CA PHE A 499 -7.62 12.11 -1.70
C PHE A 499 -7.31 10.75 -1.07
N PHE A 500 -6.25 10.63 -0.27
CA PHE A 500 -5.91 9.38 0.39
C PHE A 500 -6.91 8.97 1.48
N ALA A 501 -7.58 9.93 2.13
CA ALA A 501 -8.71 9.64 3.01
C ALA A 501 -9.90 9.04 2.23
N ALA A 502 -10.23 9.59 1.05
CA ALA A 502 -11.27 9.05 0.17
C ALA A 502 -10.92 7.64 -0.33
N VAL A 503 -9.66 7.40 -0.75
CA VAL A 503 -9.17 6.07 -1.12
C VAL A 503 -9.27 5.11 0.08
N SER A 504 -8.85 5.55 1.28
CA SER A 504 -8.98 4.75 2.50
C SER A 504 -10.45 4.38 2.80
N THR A 505 -11.39 5.30 2.53
CA THR A 505 -12.83 5.06 2.64
C THR A 505 -13.32 4.01 1.64
N MET A 506 -12.81 4.01 0.41
CA MET A 506 -13.10 2.94 -0.56
C MET A 506 -12.48 1.59 -0.16
N GLY A 507 -11.55 1.54 0.78
CA GLY A 507 -10.97 0.31 1.31
C GLY A 507 -11.82 -0.35 2.40
N LYS A 508 -12.24 0.42 3.41
CA LYS A 508 -12.93 -0.13 4.59
C LYS A 508 -14.10 0.72 5.11
N GLY A 509 -14.57 1.67 4.31
CA GLY A 509 -15.75 2.48 4.59
C GLY A 509 -15.47 3.72 5.43
N PRO A 510 -16.46 4.24 6.16
CA PRO A 510 -16.36 5.52 6.88
C PRO A 510 -15.14 5.62 7.82
N ALA A 511 -14.65 4.50 8.35
CA ALA A 511 -13.42 4.46 9.16
C ALA A 511 -12.20 5.09 8.45
N GLY A 512 -12.12 4.98 7.11
CA GLY A 512 -11.07 5.58 6.28
C GLY A 512 -10.93 7.09 6.40
N PHE A 513 -12.05 7.78 6.63
CA PHE A 513 -12.09 9.22 6.82
C PHE A 513 -12.25 9.59 8.30
N ALA A 514 -13.05 8.84 9.05
CA ALA A 514 -13.37 9.13 10.45
C ALA A 514 -12.13 9.12 11.35
N LEU A 515 -11.21 8.17 11.18
CA LEU A 515 -10.02 8.10 12.03
C LEU A 515 -9.04 9.27 11.77
N PRO A 516 -8.70 9.63 10.52
CA PRO A 516 -7.96 10.86 10.24
C PRO A 516 -8.63 12.12 10.80
N ALA A 517 -9.95 12.28 10.60
CA ALA A 517 -10.69 13.42 11.10
C ALA A 517 -10.68 13.50 12.64
N LEU A 518 -10.88 12.37 13.32
CA LEU A 518 -10.82 12.27 14.78
C LEU A 518 -9.43 12.65 15.30
N CYS A 519 -8.36 12.14 14.68
CA CYS A 519 -7.00 12.45 15.09
C CYS A 519 -6.64 13.93 14.83
N ALA A 520 -7.05 14.50 13.70
CA ALA A 520 -6.88 15.91 13.39
C ALA A 520 -7.63 16.80 14.39
N GLY A 521 -8.90 16.48 14.66
CA GLY A 521 -9.72 17.19 15.62
C GLY A 521 -9.15 17.12 17.05
N ALA A 522 -8.71 15.94 17.48
CA ALA A 522 -8.09 15.77 18.78
C ALA A 522 -6.76 16.54 18.92
N TYR A 523 -5.93 16.56 17.87
CA TYR A 523 -4.71 17.39 17.85
C TYR A 523 -5.06 18.89 17.97
N ILE A 524 -6.05 19.37 17.24
CA ILE A 524 -6.48 20.78 17.30
C ILE A 524 -7.04 21.12 18.68
N PHE A 525 -7.85 20.25 19.25
CA PHE A 525 -8.38 20.40 20.61
C PHE A 525 -7.25 20.43 21.65
N ALA A 526 -6.32 19.47 21.60
CA ALA A 526 -5.20 19.36 22.53
C ALA A 526 -4.19 20.52 22.43
N THR A 527 -4.10 21.18 21.27
CA THR A 527 -3.21 22.33 21.04
C THR A 527 -3.91 23.68 21.14
N GLY A 528 -5.25 23.72 21.22
CA GLY A 528 -6.06 24.94 21.22
C GLY A 528 -6.02 25.73 19.90
N LYS A 529 -5.50 25.15 18.81
CA LYS A 529 -5.22 25.86 17.54
C LYS A 529 -6.43 25.88 16.59
N TRP A 530 -7.60 26.31 17.06
CA TRP A 530 -8.87 26.26 16.33
C TRP A 530 -8.86 26.89 14.94
N LYS A 531 -8.09 27.98 14.75
CA LYS A 531 -7.95 28.64 13.45
C LYS A 531 -7.41 27.71 12.36
N LYS A 532 -6.61 26.70 12.72
CA LYS A 532 -6.07 25.71 11.77
C LYS A 532 -7.15 24.83 11.13
N LEU A 533 -8.37 24.76 11.68
CA LEU A 533 -9.47 24.05 11.01
C LEU A 533 -9.80 24.69 9.65
N LEU A 534 -9.73 26.01 9.54
CA LEU A 534 -10.05 26.72 8.30
C LEU A 534 -9.03 26.42 7.19
N ASP A 535 -7.81 26.02 7.55
CA ASP A 535 -6.73 25.70 6.62
C ASP A 535 -6.84 24.28 6.03
N LEU A 536 -7.74 23.43 6.56
CA LEU A 536 -7.87 22.03 6.15
C LEU A 536 -8.65 21.82 4.84
N GLU A 537 -9.00 22.86 4.10
CA GLU A 537 -9.65 22.73 2.78
C GLU A 537 -10.95 21.92 2.77
N PHE A 538 -11.80 22.06 3.79
CA PHE A 538 -13.00 21.23 3.96
C PHE A 538 -13.92 21.15 2.74
N ILE A 539 -14.14 22.25 2.01
CA ILE A 539 -15.01 22.26 0.82
C ILE A 539 -14.40 21.40 -0.29
N SER A 540 -13.12 21.64 -0.62
CA SER A 540 -12.40 20.84 -1.62
C SER A 540 -12.27 19.39 -1.18
N GLY A 541 -12.03 19.14 0.11
CA GLY A 541 -11.97 17.81 0.71
C GLY A 541 -13.27 17.03 0.58
N LEU A 542 -14.40 17.68 0.87
CA LEU A 542 -15.73 17.09 0.68
C LEU A 542 -15.99 16.76 -0.79
N LEU A 543 -15.65 17.67 -1.72
CA LEU A 543 -15.78 17.42 -3.16
C LEU A 543 -14.89 16.26 -3.62
N ILE A 544 -13.68 16.10 -3.06
CA ILE A 544 -12.82 14.94 -3.32
C ILE A 544 -13.50 13.65 -2.85
N ILE A 545 -14.06 13.61 -1.64
CA ILE A 545 -14.77 12.43 -1.14
C ILE A 545 -15.97 12.10 -2.04
N LEU A 546 -16.76 13.12 -2.41
CA LEU A 546 -17.92 12.98 -3.29
C LEU A 546 -17.53 12.47 -4.68
N ALA A 547 -16.42 12.94 -5.25
CA ALA A 547 -16.00 12.55 -6.59
C ALA A 547 -15.27 11.21 -6.63
N VAL A 548 -14.52 10.86 -5.59
CA VAL A 548 -13.65 9.66 -5.57
C VAL A 548 -14.36 8.45 -4.96
N ALA A 549 -14.97 8.60 -3.77
CA ALA A 549 -15.46 7.47 -2.99
C ALA A 549 -16.95 7.20 -3.19
N VAL A 550 -17.78 8.25 -3.19
CA VAL A 550 -19.25 8.13 -3.25
C VAL A 550 -19.81 7.48 -4.54
N PRO A 551 -19.20 7.62 -5.75
CA PRO A 551 -19.83 7.14 -6.99
C PRO A 551 -20.21 5.66 -6.96
N TRP A 552 -19.33 4.80 -6.46
CA TRP A 552 -19.61 3.37 -6.37
C TRP A 552 -20.72 3.05 -5.37
N TYR A 553 -20.76 3.70 -4.20
CA TYR A 553 -21.83 3.51 -3.23
C TYR A 553 -23.19 3.90 -3.81
N THR A 554 -23.25 5.00 -4.55
CA THR A 554 -24.47 5.42 -5.24
C THR A 554 -24.87 4.40 -6.30
N ALA A 555 -23.94 3.96 -7.16
CA ALA A 555 -24.24 2.98 -8.19
C ALA A 555 -24.77 1.65 -7.61
N MET A 556 -24.17 1.17 -6.52
CA MET A 556 -24.62 -0.01 -5.78
C MET A 556 -26.02 0.18 -5.20
N PHE A 557 -26.28 1.33 -4.57
CA PHE A 557 -27.59 1.62 -4.00
C PHE A 557 -28.67 1.76 -5.09
N MET A 558 -28.35 2.35 -6.25
CA MET A 558 -29.30 2.44 -7.37
C MET A 558 -29.64 1.07 -7.96
N ARG A 559 -28.66 0.15 -8.04
CA ARG A 559 -28.90 -1.22 -8.54
C ARG A 559 -29.62 -2.12 -7.54
N HIS A 560 -29.18 -2.13 -6.28
CA HIS A 560 -29.60 -3.13 -5.28
C HIS A 560 -30.56 -2.58 -4.21
N GLY A 561 -30.77 -1.27 -4.16
CA GLY A 561 -31.66 -0.62 -3.20
C GLY A 561 -31.24 -0.79 -1.74
N GLN A 562 -32.24 -0.79 -0.86
CA GLN A 562 -32.03 -0.79 0.59
C GLN A 562 -31.31 -2.03 1.12
N ALA A 563 -31.47 -3.19 0.46
CA ALA A 563 -30.80 -4.43 0.85
C ALA A 563 -29.26 -4.28 0.91
N PHE A 564 -28.68 -3.51 -0.01
CA PHE A 564 -27.25 -3.19 -0.01
C PHE A 564 -26.87 -2.31 1.19
N THR A 565 -27.59 -1.21 1.45
CA THR A 565 -27.27 -0.30 2.56
C THR A 565 -27.49 -0.95 3.91
N ASP A 566 -28.53 -1.76 4.05
CA ASP A 566 -28.83 -2.53 5.27
C ASP A 566 -27.70 -3.49 5.59
N ARG A 567 -27.12 -4.13 4.56
CA ARG A 567 -25.98 -5.02 4.74
C ARG A 567 -24.69 -4.26 5.02
N LEU A 568 -24.27 -3.35 4.13
CA LEU A 568 -22.95 -2.71 4.23
C LEU A 568 -22.89 -1.68 5.36
N LEU A 569 -23.80 -0.70 5.35
CA LEU A 569 -23.77 0.41 6.30
C LEU A 569 -24.32 -0.05 7.65
N PHE A 570 -25.54 -0.59 7.70
CA PHE A 570 -26.17 -0.86 8.99
C PHE A 570 -25.65 -2.12 9.68
N HIS A 571 -25.54 -3.25 8.98
CA HIS A 571 -25.08 -4.50 9.59
C HIS A 571 -23.55 -4.54 9.77
N ASP A 572 -22.79 -4.34 8.69
CA ASP A 572 -21.35 -4.58 8.71
C ASP A 572 -20.52 -3.42 9.26
N MET A 573 -21.03 -2.19 9.26
CA MET A 573 -20.34 -1.03 9.87
C MET A 573 -20.94 -0.66 11.23
N TRP A 574 -22.23 -0.32 11.30
CA TRP A 574 -22.85 0.18 12.54
C TRP A 574 -23.08 -0.92 13.58
N LYS A 575 -23.81 -1.99 13.24
CA LYS A 575 -24.09 -3.09 14.17
C LYS A 575 -22.82 -3.81 14.58
N ARG A 576 -21.88 -4.09 13.66
CA ARG A 576 -20.61 -4.74 14.03
C ARG A 576 -19.75 -3.89 14.99
N ALA A 577 -19.84 -2.55 14.92
CA ALA A 577 -19.12 -1.67 15.83
C ALA A 577 -19.72 -1.65 17.25
N ILE A 578 -21.04 -1.84 17.39
CA ILE A 578 -21.80 -1.61 18.63
C ILE A 578 -22.37 -2.92 19.23
N VAL A 579 -22.48 -3.99 18.45
CA VAL A 579 -23.13 -5.27 18.77
C VAL A 579 -22.20 -6.43 18.38
N HIS A 580 -22.25 -7.54 19.13
CA HIS A 580 -21.53 -8.77 18.76
C HIS A 580 -22.24 -9.43 17.55
N VAL A 581 -21.62 -9.40 16.38
CA VAL A 581 -22.24 -9.93 15.14
C VAL A 581 -21.48 -11.14 14.58
N HIS A 582 -20.24 -11.39 15.00
CA HIS A 582 -19.47 -12.58 14.61
C HIS A 582 -18.79 -13.19 15.84
N ASP A 583 -19.21 -14.40 16.21
CA ASP A 583 -18.63 -15.14 17.34
C ASP A 583 -17.46 -16.01 16.85
N THR A 584 -16.39 -15.38 16.34
CA THR A 584 -15.13 -16.10 16.06
C THR A 584 -14.26 -16.27 17.30
N ASN A 585 -14.65 -15.63 18.41
CA ASN A 585 -13.87 -15.56 19.64
C ASN A 585 -14.48 -16.39 20.79
N ALA A 586 -15.36 -17.35 20.49
CA ALA A 586 -15.92 -18.26 21.50
C ALA A 586 -14.77 -18.95 22.29
N GLY A 587 -14.54 -18.49 23.52
CA GLY A 587 -13.47 -18.94 24.42
C GLY A 587 -12.14 -18.17 24.36
N VAL A 588 -12.05 -17.04 23.63
CA VAL A 588 -10.84 -16.20 23.51
C VAL A 588 -11.02 -14.92 24.32
N ASP A 589 -9.98 -14.50 25.05
CA ASP A 589 -9.95 -13.23 25.79
C ASP A 589 -10.16 -12.06 24.80
N VAL A 590 -11.33 -11.41 24.86
CA VAL A 590 -11.69 -10.22 24.06
C VAL A 590 -11.59 -8.91 24.86
N SER A 591 -10.92 -8.95 26.01
CA SER A 591 -10.68 -7.78 26.85
C SER A 591 -9.60 -6.86 26.26
N PHE A 592 -9.27 -5.79 26.98
CA PHE A 592 -8.10 -4.94 26.71
C PHE A 592 -6.81 -5.73 26.46
N ARG A 593 -6.66 -6.88 27.14
CA ARG A 593 -5.47 -7.74 27.04
C ARG A 593 -5.28 -8.30 25.63
N TYR A 594 -6.36 -8.53 24.88
CA TYR A 594 -6.29 -9.09 23.52
C TYR A 594 -5.32 -8.30 22.65
N PHE A 595 -5.53 -6.99 22.52
CA PHE A 595 -4.69 -6.16 21.65
C PHE A 595 -3.30 -5.89 22.23
N VAL A 596 -3.12 -6.00 23.54
CA VAL A 596 -1.78 -5.95 24.17
C VAL A 596 -0.94 -7.15 23.73
N TRP A 597 -1.49 -8.37 23.80
CA TRP A 597 -0.79 -9.58 23.34
C TRP A 597 -0.50 -9.55 21.85
N GLN A 598 -1.50 -9.19 21.07
CA GLN A 598 -1.42 -9.06 19.62
C GLN A 598 -0.35 -8.04 19.17
N LEU A 599 -0.32 -6.85 19.77
CA LEU A 599 0.76 -5.88 19.55
C LEU A 599 2.10 -6.39 20.09
N GLY A 600 2.09 -7.20 21.16
CA GLY A 600 3.28 -7.88 21.68
C GLY A 600 4.06 -8.59 20.57
N TYR A 601 3.40 -9.51 19.87
CA TYR A 601 3.97 -10.24 18.74
C TYR A 601 4.11 -9.36 17.49
N GLY A 602 3.11 -8.54 17.21
CA GLY A 602 3.02 -7.71 16.01
C GLY A 602 4.09 -6.63 15.90
N LEU A 603 4.67 -6.21 17.03
CA LEU A 603 5.70 -5.16 17.11
C LEU A 603 7.11 -5.71 17.33
N PHE A 604 7.29 -7.04 17.48
CA PHE A 604 8.60 -7.65 17.74
C PHE A 604 9.57 -7.40 16.57
N PRO A 605 10.87 -7.10 16.77
CA PRO A 605 11.61 -7.07 18.03
C PRO A 605 11.52 -5.72 18.77
N TRP A 606 10.72 -4.76 18.29
CA TRP A 606 10.63 -3.40 18.82
C TRP A 606 9.67 -3.24 19.98
N THR A 607 8.92 -4.30 20.34
CA THR A 607 7.89 -4.31 21.38
C THR A 607 8.34 -3.67 22.70
N GLY A 608 9.61 -3.85 23.09
CA GLY A 608 10.15 -3.25 24.31
C GLY A 608 10.40 -1.75 24.25
N LEU A 609 10.66 -1.18 23.07
CA LEU A 609 10.94 0.25 22.88
C LEU A 609 9.68 1.07 22.57
N VAL A 610 8.64 0.44 22.02
CA VAL A 610 7.38 1.11 21.68
C VAL A 610 6.74 1.84 22.87
N PRO A 611 6.59 1.23 24.08
CA PRO A 611 6.04 1.93 25.23
C PRO A 611 6.79 3.22 25.56
N VAL A 612 8.12 3.23 25.42
CA VAL A 612 8.93 4.43 25.63
C VAL A 612 8.66 5.49 24.57
N GLY A 613 8.59 5.11 23.29
CA GLY A 613 8.18 6.03 22.22
C GLY A 613 6.81 6.67 22.48
N LEU A 614 5.86 5.89 22.99
CA LEU A 614 4.49 6.35 23.30
C LEU A 614 4.40 7.31 24.49
N VAL A 615 5.37 7.32 25.39
CA VAL A 615 5.41 8.28 26.52
C VAL A 615 6.45 9.38 26.31
N TRP A 616 7.35 9.23 25.34
CA TRP A 616 8.44 10.17 25.08
C TRP A 616 7.94 11.58 24.81
N TRP A 617 6.78 11.71 24.14
CA TRP A 617 6.15 12.99 23.88
C TRP A 617 5.84 13.78 25.15
N LEU A 618 5.67 13.17 26.33
CA LEU A 618 5.36 13.88 27.59
C LEU A 618 6.50 14.84 28.01
N ARG A 619 7.70 14.66 27.45
CA ARG A 619 8.87 15.52 27.68
C ARG A 619 8.83 16.83 26.86
N ARG A 620 7.64 17.28 26.41
CA ARG A 620 7.39 18.48 25.58
C ARG A 620 8.10 19.76 26.03
N ARG A 621 8.47 19.86 27.31
CA ARG A 621 9.10 21.06 27.89
C ARG A 621 10.53 21.33 27.40
N GLU A 622 11.18 20.37 26.74
CA GLU A 622 12.55 20.51 26.23
C GLU A 622 12.63 21.03 24.78
N ASP A 623 11.49 21.12 24.07
CA ASP A 623 11.49 21.62 22.69
C ASP A 623 11.48 23.15 22.66
N ALA A 624 12.51 23.74 22.04
CA ALA A 624 12.57 25.18 21.78
C ALA A 624 11.26 25.64 21.10
N ALA A 625 10.65 26.70 21.66
CA ALA A 625 9.43 27.30 21.13
C ALA A 625 9.61 27.59 19.62
N GLY A 626 8.79 26.95 18.78
CA GLY A 626 8.80 27.13 17.32
C GLY A 626 9.32 25.95 16.47
N SER A 627 9.87 24.89 17.05
CA SER A 627 10.44 23.76 16.28
C SER A 627 9.41 22.79 15.64
N GLY A 628 8.14 22.83 16.07
CA GLY A 628 7.08 21.90 15.59
C GLY A 628 7.22 20.45 16.05
N ARG A 629 8.33 20.06 16.69
CA ARG A 629 8.61 18.69 17.16
C ARG A 629 7.59 18.20 18.19
N GLY A 630 7.28 19.02 19.19
CA GLY A 630 6.25 18.72 20.19
C GLY A 630 4.91 18.41 19.53
N ASP A 631 4.47 19.23 18.58
CA ASP A 631 3.21 19.08 17.84
C ASP A 631 3.11 17.74 17.09
N VAL A 632 4.16 17.34 16.36
CA VAL A 632 4.18 16.06 15.66
C VAL A 632 4.15 14.88 16.64
N SER A 633 4.90 14.96 17.74
CA SER A 633 4.87 13.92 18.79
C SER A 633 3.49 13.79 19.43
N VAL A 634 2.80 14.92 19.68
CA VAL A 634 1.40 14.94 20.16
C VAL A 634 0.52 14.18 19.17
N PHE A 635 0.60 14.56 17.90
CA PHE A 635 -0.25 14.01 16.87
C PHE A 635 -0.08 12.50 16.72
N LEU A 636 1.17 12.01 16.65
CA LEU A 636 1.46 10.58 16.56
C LEU A 636 0.98 9.82 17.81
N ALA A 637 1.21 10.36 19.00
CA ALA A 637 0.76 9.73 20.24
C ALA A 637 -0.76 9.69 20.36
N MET A 638 -1.45 10.79 20.02
CA MET A 638 -2.90 10.83 19.98
C MET A 638 -3.45 9.87 18.93
N TRP A 639 -2.87 9.82 17.74
CA TRP A 639 -3.25 8.84 16.72
C TRP A 639 -3.16 7.41 17.27
N PHE A 640 -2.05 7.03 17.92
CA PHE A 640 -1.96 5.72 18.57
C PHE A 640 -3.06 5.51 19.61
N VAL A 641 -3.24 6.46 20.55
CA VAL A 641 -4.20 6.33 21.65
C VAL A 641 -5.63 6.21 21.14
N PHE A 642 -6.04 7.03 20.18
CA PHE A 642 -7.40 6.99 19.62
C PHE A 642 -7.64 5.73 18.79
N ALA A 643 -6.68 5.33 17.94
CA ALA A 643 -6.79 4.07 17.22
C ALA A 643 -6.90 2.89 18.20
N PHE A 644 -6.00 2.84 19.19
CA PHE A 644 -5.99 1.78 20.19
C PHE A 644 -7.28 1.73 21.00
N ALA A 645 -7.73 2.88 21.53
CA ALA A 645 -8.95 2.98 22.33
C ALA A 645 -10.20 2.61 21.52
N LEU A 646 -10.32 3.12 20.28
CA LEU A 646 -11.45 2.84 19.40
C LEU A 646 -11.59 1.33 19.16
N PHE A 647 -10.53 0.67 18.68
CA PHE A 647 -10.61 -0.76 18.36
C PHE A 647 -10.71 -1.64 19.60
N THR A 648 -10.12 -1.23 20.73
CA THR A 648 -10.29 -1.94 22.00
C THR A 648 -11.73 -1.87 22.51
N ALA A 649 -12.41 -0.73 22.32
CA ALA A 649 -13.80 -0.53 22.69
C ALA A 649 -14.79 -1.30 21.79
N MET A 650 -14.41 -1.66 20.56
CA MET A 650 -15.25 -2.46 19.67
C MET A 650 -15.50 -3.87 20.22
N LEU A 651 -16.75 -4.34 20.08
CA LEU A 651 -17.16 -5.66 20.56
C LEU A 651 -16.62 -6.79 19.68
N THR A 652 -16.75 -6.65 18.36
CA THR A 652 -16.17 -7.61 17.40
C THR A 652 -14.68 -7.31 17.22
N LYS A 653 -13.81 -8.20 17.71
CA LYS A 653 -12.34 -8.04 17.63
C LYS A 653 -11.70 -9.06 16.70
N PHE A 654 -10.84 -8.57 15.82
CA PHE A 654 -9.92 -9.37 15.01
C PHE A 654 -8.50 -8.83 15.16
N HIS A 655 -7.48 -9.68 15.00
CA HIS A 655 -6.08 -9.34 15.23
C HIS A 655 -5.67 -8.05 14.48
N HIS A 656 -5.94 -7.97 13.18
CA HIS A 656 -5.56 -6.83 12.35
C HIS A 656 -6.42 -5.56 12.57
N TYR A 657 -7.43 -5.55 13.44
CA TYR A 657 -8.20 -4.33 13.71
C TYR A 657 -7.36 -3.25 14.41
N ILE A 658 -6.37 -3.64 15.21
CA ILE A 658 -5.45 -2.71 15.87
C ILE A 658 -4.39 -2.12 14.91
N PHE A 659 -4.33 -2.61 13.68
CA PHE A 659 -3.31 -2.25 12.71
C PHE A 659 -3.15 -0.73 12.45
N PRO A 660 -4.21 0.11 12.47
CA PRO A 660 -4.09 1.57 12.39
C PRO A 660 -3.21 2.22 13.47
N ALA A 661 -2.97 1.55 14.60
CA ALA A 661 -2.10 2.03 15.67
C ALA A 661 -0.60 1.74 15.43
N VAL A 662 -0.27 0.83 14.49
CA VAL A 662 1.12 0.39 14.25
C VAL A 662 1.98 1.51 13.63
N PRO A 663 1.54 2.27 12.60
CA PRO A 663 2.34 3.34 12.00
C PRO A 663 2.81 4.44 12.97
N PRO A 664 1.95 5.02 13.85
CA PRO A 664 2.41 6.04 14.79
C PRO A 664 3.36 5.49 15.86
N ALA A 665 3.14 4.25 16.35
CA ALA A 665 4.09 3.57 17.23
C ALA A 665 5.45 3.38 16.55
N ALA A 666 5.40 3.02 15.26
CA ALA A 666 6.45 3.10 14.25
C ALA A 666 7.39 4.30 14.42
N MET A 667 6.78 5.45 14.11
CA MET A 667 7.47 6.73 14.00
C MET A 667 8.00 7.22 15.34
N LEU A 668 7.23 7.07 16.42
CA LEU A 668 7.68 7.47 17.76
C LEU A 668 8.89 6.65 18.23
N THR A 669 8.91 5.34 17.94
CA THR A 669 10.07 4.49 18.21
C THR A 669 11.29 4.94 17.39
N GLY A 670 11.09 5.28 16.11
CA GLY A 670 12.14 5.84 15.26
C GLY A 670 12.75 7.14 15.79
N ILE A 671 11.95 8.02 16.38
CA ILE A 671 12.41 9.27 17.02
C ILE A 671 13.27 8.96 18.25
N VAL A 672 12.86 7.99 19.09
CA VAL A 672 13.67 7.56 20.24
C VAL A 672 14.98 6.93 19.80
N LEU A 673 14.97 6.10 18.76
CA LEU A 673 16.19 5.51 18.21
C LEU A 673 17.14 6.57 17.65
N ASP A 674 16.61 7.62 17.01
CA ASP A 674 17.42 8.75 16.53
C ASP A 674 18.13 9.47 17.67
N ARG A 675 17.41 9.73 18.78
CA ARG A 675 17.98 10.30 20.01
C ARG A 675 19.06 9.39 20.60
N MET A 676 18.84 8.08 20.61
CA MET A 676 19.82 7.09 21.07
C MET A 676 21.09 7.04 20.22
N MET A 677 21.03 7.41 18.93
CA MET A 677 22.21 7.50 18.08
C MET A 677 23.04 8.77 18.33
N GLY A 678 22.46 9.82 18.90
CA GLY A 678 23.13 11.09 19.18
C GLY A 678 23.55 11.85 17.91
N ASP A 679 24.26 12.97 18.07
CA ASP A 679 24.70 13.80 16.94
C ASP A 679 26.14 13.51 16.48
N GLU A 680 26.83 12.60 17.19
CA GLU A 680 28.20 12.22 16.87
C GLU A 680 28.29 11.48 15.54
N LYS A 681 29.43 11.65 14.87
CA LYS A 681 29.73 10.92 13.65
C LYS A 681 29.85 9.44 13.97
N LEU A 682 28.97 8.62 13.40
CA LEU A 682 28.93 7.19 13.68
C LEU A 682 30.02 6.40 12.93
N ILE A 683 30.25 6.75 11.66
CA ILE A 683 31.07 5.98 10.72
C ILE A 683 32.13 6.90 10.12
N ARG A 684 33.36 6.38 9.97
CA ARG A 684 34.44 7.04 9.23
C ARG A 684 34.11 7.08 7.73
N ASP A 685 34.44 8.18 7.06
CA ASP A 685 34.01 8.42 5.66
C ASP A 685 34.51 7.32 4.70
N LYS A 686 35.74 6.83 4.93
CA LYS A 686 36.30 5.68 4.22
C LYS A 686 35.99 4.41 5.00
N GLY A 687 34.91 3.72 4.67
CA GLY A 687 34.59 2.44 5.31
C GLY A 687 33.12 2.07 5.48
N ILE A 688 32.18 2.91 5.04
CA ILE A 688 30.73 2.67 5.19
C ILE A 688 30.33 1.26 4.73
N LEU A 689 30.75 0.85 3.53
CA LEU A 689 30.41 -0.47 3.01
C LEU A 689 30.98 -1.60 3.90
N GLY A 690 32.25 -1.50 4.30
CA GLY A 690 32.89 -2.47 5.20
C GLY A 690 32.22 -2.54 6.57
N TYR A 691 31.75 -1.40 7.10
CA TYR A 691 30.99 -1.32 8.34
C TYR A 691 29.68 -2.12 8.23
N PHE A 692 28.85 -1.83 7.22
CA PHE A 692 27.57 -2.53 7.04
C PHE A 692 27.75 -4.02 6.72
N ILE A 693 28.78 -4.40 5.95
CA ILE A 693 29.09 -5.81 5.65
C ILE A 693 29.50 -6.57 6.92
N LEU A 694 30.44 -6.04 7.71
CA LEU A 694 30.91 -6.72 8.93
C LEU A 694 29.81 -6.78 9.99
N LEU A 695 29.00 -5.74 10.13
CA LEU A 695 27.89 -5.76 11.08
C LEU A 695 26.79 -6.73 10.63
N GLY A 696 26.36 -6.67 9.37
CA GLY A 696 25.34 -7.57 8.84
C GLY A 696 25.78 -9.02 8.87
N GLY A 697 27.03 -9.30 8.44
CA GLY A 697 27.64 -10.63 8.52
C GLY A 697 27.76 -11.11 9.97
N GLY A 698 28.20 -10.23 10.88
CA GLY A 698 28.27 -10.51 12.31
C GLY A 698 26.90 -10.88 12.90
N VAL A 699 25.84 -10.13 12.56
CA VAL A 699 24.46 -10.43 12.98
C VAL A 699 24.01 -11.81 12.48
N LEU A 700 24.17 -12.09 11.18
CA LEU A 700 23.76 -13.38 10.60
C LEU A 700 24.52 -14.56 11.22
N VAL A 701 25.83 -14.42 11.40
CA VAL A 701 26.66 -15.46 12.03
C VAL A 701 26.31 -15.63 13.51
N SER A 702 26.01 -14.55 14.24
CA SER A 702 25.56 -14.61 15.64
C SER A 702 24.19 -15.28 15.77
N ILE A 703 23.21 -14.95 14.91
CA ILE A 703 21.91 -15.64 14.89
C ILE A 703 22.11 -17.12 14.61
N TYR A 704 22.92 -17.46 13.60
CA TYR A 704 23.18 -18.86 13.26
C TYR A 704 23.89 -19.59 14.41
N GLY A 705 24.88 -18.97 15.06
CA GLY A 705 25.55 -19.51 16.24
C GLY A 705 24.59 -19.76 17.40
N LEU A 706 23.72 -18.80 17.72
CA LEU A 706 22.66 -18.96 18.72
C LEU A 706 21.71 -20.10 18.35
N PHE A 707 21.21 -20.14 17.11
CA PHE A 707 20.37 -21.22 16.62
C PHE A 707 21.04 -22.58 16.79
N ARG A 708 22.35 -22.69 16.53
CA ARG A 708 23.11 -23.93 16.70
C ARG A 708 23.14 -24.43 18.14
N CYS A 709 23.04 -23.55 19.15
CA CYS A 709 22.99 -23.91 20.57
C CYS A 709 21.67 -24.58 20.99
N PHE A 710 20.56 -24.31 20.29
CA PHE A 710 19.23 -24.82 20.63
C PHE A 710 18.75 -25.88 19.63
N PRO A 711 17.82 -26.77 20.04
CA PRO A 711 17.18 -27.68 19.11
C PRO A 711 16.25 -26.94 18.15
N GLY A 712 16.13 -27.43 16.91
CA GLY A 712 15.22 -26.87 15.91
C GLY A 712 15.74 -26.92 14.47
N MET A 713 14.89 -26.53 13.52
CA MET A 713 15.18 -26.57 12.08
C MET A 713 15.41 -25.17 11.50
N LEU A 714 16.50 -24.99 10.74
CA LEU A 714 16.86 -23.68 10.16
C LEU A 714 15.81 -23.20 9.14
N MET A 715 15.37 -24.12 8.28
CA MET A 715 14.39 -23.88 7.21
C MET A 715 12.97 -24.29 7.62
N GLY A 716 12.74 -24.58 8.90
CA GLY A 716 11.44 -24.96 9.43
C GLY A 716 10.97 -26.39 9.11
N PHE A 717 11.48 -27.06 8.09
CA PHE A 717 10.99 -28.38 7.70
C PHE A 717 11.54 -29.51 8.59
N LYS A 718 10.64 -30.32 9.13
CA LYS A 718 10.93 -31.51 9.93
C LYS A 718 10.67 -32.79 9.10
N PRO A 719 11.69 -33.64 8.87
CA PRO A 719 11.49 -34.95 8.25
C PRO A 719 10.56 -35.85 9.07
N GLU A 720 9.94 -36.83 8.41
CA GLU A 720 9.00 -37.73 9.08
C GLU A 720 9.73 -38.70 10.00
N GLY A 721 9.17 -38.92 11.19
CA GLY A 721 9.80 -39.70 12.25
C GLY A 721 11.11 -39.11 12.80
N ALA A 722 11.52 -37.92 12.35
CA ALA A 722 12.74 -37.29 12.80
C ALA A 722 12.47 -36.28 13.92
N ASP A 723 13.28 -36.38 14.97
CA ASP A 723 13.32 -35.35 16.01
C ASP A 723 13.91 -34.04 15.46
N PRO A 724 13.57 -32.90 16.08
CA PRO A 724 14.28 -31.65 15.82
C PRO A 724 15.79 -31.86 16.00
N ARG A 725 16.58 -31.27 15.10
CA ARG A 725 18.04 -31.31 15.22
C ARG A 725 18.47 -30.94 16.65
N PRO A 726 19.34 -31.72 17.32
CA PRO A 726 19.79 -31.38 18.66
C PRO A 726 20.64 -30.10 18.65
N GLY A 727 20.52 -29.32 19.74
CA GLY A 727 21.39 -28.19 20.03
C GLY A 727 22.83 -28.66 20.32
N SER A 728 23.82 -27.86 19.95
CA SER A 728 25.23 -28.12 20.24
C SER A 728 25.93 -26.82 20.60
N ILE A 729 26.21 -26.64 21.90
CA ILE A 729 26.97 -25.48 22.41
C ILE A 729 28.38 -25.49 21.82
N ALA A 730 29.00 -26.66 21.66
CA ALA A 730 30.34 -26.81 21.08
C ALA A 730 30.44 -26.27 19.64
N LEU A 731 29.36 -26.34 18.86
CA LEU A 731 29.31 -25.77 17.50
C LEU A 731 28.77 -24.34 17.49
N GLY A 732 27.77 -24.04 18.32
CA GLY A 732 27.10 -22.73 18.31
C GLY A 732 27.92 -21.62 18.97
N LEU A 733 28.59 -21.90 20.08
CA LEU A 733 29.35 -20.90 20.83
C LEU A 733 30.56 -20.35 20.02
N PRO A 734 31.39 -21.16 19.34
CA PRO A 734 32.45 -20.62 18.49
C PRO A 734 31.92 -19.71 17.37
N LEU A 735 30.81 -20.10 16.72
CA LEU A 735 30.17 -19.27 15.69
C LEU A 735 29.63 -17.97 16.27
N LEU A 736 29.00 -18.01 17.45
CA LEU A 736 28.55 -16.80 18.13
C LEU A 736 29.72 -15.86 18.46
N ILE A 737 30.85 -16.40 18.93
CA ILE A 737 32.07 -15.64 19.20
C ILE A 737 32.61 -15.01 17.91
N VAL A 738 32.65 -15.75 16.80
CA VAL A 738 33.06 -15.21 15.49
C VAL A 738 32.12 -14.09 15.06
N GLY A 739 30.81 -14.27 15.19
CA GLY A 739 29.83 -13.23 14.88
C GLY A 739 30.06 -11.96 15.70
N ILE A 740 30.23 -12.09 17.02
CA ILE A 740 30.54 -10.96 17.91
C ILE A 740 31.88 -10.32 17.55
N ALA A 741 32.90 -11.11 17.21
CA ALA A 741 34.20 -10.60 16.78
C ALA A 741 34.08 -9.76 15.50
N LEU A 742 33.27 -10.18 14.52
CA LEU A 742 32.99 -9.39 13.32
C LEU A 742 32.31 -8.06 13.66
N LEU A 743 31.34 -8.06 14.60
CA LEU A 743 30.70 -6.83 15.08
C LEU A 743 31.72 -5.87 15.69
N VAL A 744 32.57 -6.39 16.59
CA VAL A 744 33.61 -5.60 17.29
C VAL A 744 34.65 -5.06 16.30
N VAL A 745 35.11 -5.88 15.35
CA VAL A 745 36.07 -5.46 14.32
C VAL A 745 35.45 -4.40 13.41
N GLY A 746 34.18 -4.56 13.02
CA GLY A 746 33.46 -3.55 12.24
C GLY A 746 33.39 -2.20 12.95
N ILE A 747 33.02 -2.21 14.24
CA ILE A 747 32.97 -1.00 15.07
C ILE A 747 34.36 -0.39 15.24
N LYS A 748 35.38 -1.17 15.64
CA LYS A 748 36.73 -0.64 15.89
C LYS A 748 37.41 -0.11 14.63
N ARG A 749 37.23 -0.79 13.49
CA ARG A 749 37.90 -0.43 12.24
C ARG A 749 37.25 0.76 11.55
N PHE A 750 35.91 0.78 11.50
CA PHE A 750 35.16 1.73 10.69
C PHE A 750 34.27 2.69 11.49
N GLY A 751 33.98 2.39 12.76
CA GLY A 751 33.29 3.32 13.66
C GLY A 751 34.21 4.47 14.07
N ALA A 752 33.63 5.65 14.31
CA ALA A 752 34.38 6.84 14.73
C ALA A 752 34.34 7.06 16.27
N CYS A 753 34.17 5.99 17.06
CA CYS A 753 34.13 6.05 18.53
C CYS A 753 35.30 6.85 19.11
N GLY A 754 35.01 7.98 19.76
CA GLY A 754 35.99 8.77 20.52
C GLY A 754 36.76 9.82 19.71
N GLU A 755 36.50 9.98 18.40
CA GLU A 755 36.95 11.15 17.65
C GLU A 755 36.00 12.33 17.97
N SER A 756 36.14 12.88 19.19
CA SER A 756 35.38 14.05 19.63
C SER A 756 35.71 15.25 18.74
N THR A 757 34.72 15.71 17.96
CA THR A 757 34.60 17.14 17.71
C THR A 757 34.33 17.79 19.06
N LYS A 758 35.03 18.88 19.39
CA LYS A 758 34.89 19.65 20.65
C LYS A 758 33.46 20.23 20.80
N SER A 759 32.47 19.39 21.03
CA SER A 759 31.09 19.77 21.35
C SER A 759 30.72 19.16 22.69
N GLU A 760 30.03 19.93 23.53
CA GLU A 760 29.42 19.47 24.78
C GLU A 760 28.66 18.14 24.59
N PRO A 761 28.53 17.31 25.64
CA PRO A 761 27.74 16.09 25.56
C PRO A 761 26.35 16.40 25.00
N SER A 762 25.97 15.69 23.92
CA SER A 762 24.74 15.93 23.16
C SER A 762 23.45 15.88 23.99
N HIS A 763 23.48 15.18 25.14
CA HIS A 763 22.36 15.05 26.07
C HIS A 763 22.84 15.20 27.52
N GLY A 764 21.99 15.75 28.38
CA GLY A 764 22.27 15.86 29.82
C GLY A 764 22.44 14.48 30.49
N PRO A 765 23.10 14.39 31.67
CA PRO A 765 23.32 13.14 32.39
C PRO A 765 22.03 12.35 32.69
N PHE A 766 20.94 13.07 32.97
CA PHE A 766 19.62 12.50 33.24
C PHE A 766 19.01 11.79 32.02
N GLU A 767 19.05 12.43 30.84
CA GLU A 767 18.51 11.84 29.62
C GLU A 767 19.29 10.58 29.22
N ASN A 768 20.62 10.59 29.37
CA ASN A 768 21.43 9.39 29.13
C ASN A 768 21.07 8.22 30.06
N THR A 769 20.74 8.52 31.32
CA THR A 769 20.28 7.52 32.30
C THR A 769 18.92 6.96 31.91
N ILE A 770 17.97 7.80 31.49
CA ILE A 770 16.65 7.35 31.00
C ILE A 770 16.78 6.45 29.78
N LEU A 771 17.60 6.84 28.80
CA LEU A 771 17.83 6.04 27.60
C LEU A 771 18.48 4.68 27.92
N GLY A 772 19.33 4.63 28.94
CA GLY A 772 19.89 3.37 29.44
C GLY A 772 18.86 2.49 30.16
N ALA A 773 18.09 3.06 31.10
CA ALA A 773 17.03 2.35 31.82
C ALA A 773 15.95 1.81 30.86
N THR A 774 15.66 2.55 29.79
CA THR A 774 14.80 2.12 28.69
C THR A 774 15.29 0.81 28.06
N GLY A 775 16.60 0.68 27.84
CA GLY A 775 17.19 -0.55 27.29
C GLY A 775 16.93 -1.79 28.16
N ILE A 776 17.03 -1.65 29.49
CA ILE A 776 16.77 -2.73 30.45
C ILE A 776 15.29 -3.13 30.40
N ALA A 777 14.37 -2.15 30.49
CA ALA A 777 12.93 -2.42 30.43
C ALA A 777 12.54 -3.07 29.08
N ALA A 778 13.12 -2.58 27.97
CA ALA A 778 12.89 -3.13 26.65
C ALA A 778 13.38 -4.58 26.53
N ALA A 779 14.54 -4.91 27.11
CA ALA A 779 15.08 -6.27 27.12
C ALA A 779 14.16 -7.27 27.83
N LEU A 780 13.56 -6.88 28.96
CA LEU A 780 12.61 -7.73 29.69
C LEU A 780 11.36 -8.03 28.87
N VAL A 781 10.76 -7.00 28.26
CA VAL A 781 9.55 -7.16 27.43
C VAL A 781 9.83 -7.99 26.18
N VAL A 782 10.93 -7.70 25.47
CA VAL A 782 11.34 -8.47 24.28
C VAL A 782 11.65 -9.92 24.64
N GLY A 783 12.32 -10.16 25.78
CA GLY A 783 12.60 -11.50 26.28
C GLY A 783 11.32 -12.29 26.59
N LEU A 784 10.32 -11.66 27.24
CA LEU A 784 9.04 -12.31 27.55
C LEU A 784 8.26 -12.67 26.29
N VAL A 785 8.13 -11.75 25.34
CA VAL A 785 7.45 -12.00 24.06
C VAL A 785 8.19 -13.06 23.24
N GLY A 786 9.52 -12.96 23.19
CA GLY A 786 10.36 -13.91 22.47
C GLY A 786 10.32 -15.32 23.06
N PHE A 787 10.26 -15.45 24.38
CA PHE A 787 10.09 -16.73 25.07
C PHE A 787 8.74 -17.37 24.72
N ASP A 788 7.66 -16.59 24.72
CA ASP A 788 6.34 -17.09 24.36
C ASP A 788 6.28 -17.56 22.90
N LEU A 789 6.82 -16.77 21.96
CA LEU A 789 6.93 -17.15 20.55
C LEU A 789 7.76 -18.42 20.31
N ALA A 790 8.77 -18.67 21.14
CA ALA A 790 9.62 -19.85 21.06
C ALA A 790 9.07 -21.08 21.78
N SER A 791 8.01 -20.91 22.58
CA SER A 791 7.51 -21.97 23.47
C SER A 791 6.91 -23.16 22.70
N GLN A 792 7.21 -24.37 23.17
CA GLN A 792 6.60 -25.63 22.70
C GLN A 792 5.57 -26.20 23.70
N ALA A 793 5.15 -25.41 24.71
CA ALA A 793 4.36 -25.91 25.83
C ALA A 793 3.04 -26.56 25.36
N GLY A 794 2.70 -27.70 25.99
CA GLY A 794 1.80 -28.77 25.53
C GLY A 794 0.31 -28.48 25.32
N SER A 795 -0.01 -27.36 24.67
CA SER A 795 -1.30 -27.15 24.03
C SER A 795 -1.27 -27.67 22.59
N SER A 796 -2.44 -27.79 21.94
CA SER A 796 -2.54 -28.22 20.54
C SER A 796 -1.83 -27.29 19.53
N ASN A 797 -1.41 -26.09 19.95
CA ASN A 797 -0.66 -25.14 19.12
C ASN A 797 0.55 -24.56 19.88
N PRO A 798 1.78 -24.71 19.36
CA PRO A 798 2.99 -24.12 19.95
C PRO A 798 3.02 -22.60 19.75
N GLY A 799 3.83 -21.89 20.54
CA GLY A 799 3.96 -20.43 20.50
C GLY A 799 4.38 -19.88 19.14
N GLN A 800 5.11 -20.65 18.34
CA GLN A 800 5.47 -20.30 16.96
C GLN A 800 4.26 -20.10 16.04
N ALA A 801 3.08 -20.63 16.39
CA ALA A 801 1.84 -20.39 15.66
C ALA A 801 1.32 -18.95 15.84
N ASN A 802 1.71 -18.25 16.91
CA ASN A 802 1.25 -16.89 17.19
C ASN A 802 1.63 -15.90 16.09
N LEU A 803 2.74 -16.11 15.37
CA LEU A 803 3.08 -15.30 14.19
C LEU A 803 2.09 -15.52 13.04
N MET A 804 1.71 -16.77 12.76
CA MET A 804 0.71 -17.07 11.75
C MET A 804 -0.65 -16.47 12.13
N TYR A 805 -1.00 -16.41 13.41
CA TYR A 805 -2.24 -15.78 13.88
C TYR A 805 -2.29 -14.25 13.74
N LEU A 806 -1.16 -13.60 13.43
CA LEU A 806 -1.13 -12.19 13.00
C LEU A 806 -1.47 -12.02 11.52
N PHE A 807 -1.39 -13.09 10.73
CA PHE A 807 -1.68 -13.11 9.30
C PHE A 807 -3.05 -13.76 9.00
N THR A 808 -3.41 -14.85 9.68
CA THR A 808 -4.67 -15.56 9.44
C THR A 808 -5.47 -15.79 10.72
N TYR A 809 -6.77 -16.00 10.58
CA TYR A 809 -7.64 -16.33 11.70
C TYR A 809 -7.28 -17.66 12.38
N ASN A 810 -7.44 -17.70 13.71
CA ASN A 810 -7.27 -18.91 14.48
C ASN A 810 -8.52 -19.81 14.37
N TYR A 811 -8.55 -20.65 13.34
CA TYR A 811 -9.61 -21.64 13.11
C TYR A 811 -9.46 -22.92 13.95
N LYS A 812 -8.76 -22.87 15.11
CA LYS A 812 -8.39 -24.04 15.92
C LYS A 812 -7.65 -25.12 15.10
N ARG A 813 -6.97 -24.70 14.03
CA ARG A 813 -6.14 -25.58 13.18
C ARG A 813 -4.92 -26.00 13.98
N THR A 814 -4.63 -27.30 13.99
CA THR A 814 -3.44 -27.83 14.61
C THR A 814 -2.20 -27.41 13.82
N TRP A 815 -1.14 -27.07 14.53
CA TRP A 815 0.15 -26.80 13.90
C TRP A 815 0.65 -28.02 13.11
N PRO A 816 1.24 -27.85 11.91
CA PRO A 816 1.71 -28.99 11.12
C PRO A 816 2.91 -29.68 11.78
N ASP A 817 2.85 -31.01 11.92
CA ASP A 817 3.96 -31.80 12.48
C ASP A 817 5.23 -31.70 11.62
N SER A 818 5.10 -31.37 10.33
CA SER A 818 6.20 -31.13 9.39
C SER A 818 6.95 -29.82 9.60
N LEU A 819 6.49 -28.94 10.51
CA LEU A 819 7.06 -27.62 10.72
C LEU A 819 7.57 -27.39 12.15
N GLU A 820 8.80 -26.90 12.27
CA GLU A 820 9.44 -26.58 13.56
C GLU A 820 10.44 -25.41 13.46
N PHE A 821 10.08 -24.26 14.03
CA PHE A 821 10.82 -23.00 13.99
C PHE A 821 11.33 -22.50 15.35
N SER A 822 10.94 -23.15 16.47
CA SER A 822 11.24 -22.66 17.83
C SER A 822 12.72 -22.29 18.04
N GLY A 823 13.67 -23.14 17.61
CA GLY A 823 15.10 -22.86 17.75
C GLY A 823 15.57 -21.59 17.05
N MET A 824 15.01 -21.26 15.88
CA MET A 824 15.35 -20.03 15.15
C MET A 824 14.70 -18.81 15.81
N ILE A 825 13.46 -18.93 16.27
CA ILE A 825 12.76 -17.88 17.02
C ILE A 825 13.51 -17.59 18.33
N THR A 826 13.96 -18.62 19.05
CA THR A 826 14.81 -18.48 20.26
C THR A 826 16.08 -17.69 19.96
N ALA A 827 16.74 -17.97 18.83
CA ALA A 827 17.95 -17.25 18.44
C ALA A 827 17.69 -15.75 18.21
N PHE A 828 16.61 -15.41 17.50
CA PHE A 828 16.19 -14.01 17.31
C PHE A 828 15.77 -13.34 18.62
N ALA A 829 15.02 -14.04 19.48
CA ALA A 829 14.57 -13.55 20.77
C ALA A 829 15.74 -13.19 21.70
N ILE A 830 16.72 -14.10 21.84
CA ILE A 830 17.92 -13.88 22.65
C ILE A 830 18.73 -12.72 22.08
N ALA A 831 18.99 -12.71 20.76
CA ALA A 831 19.74 -11.64 20.13
C ALA A 831 19.07 -10.27 20.32
N ALA A 832 17.74 -10.19 20.13
CA ALA A 832 16.98 -8.97 20.32
C ALA A 832 17.03 -8.48 21.78
N ALA A 833 16.78 -9.36 22.75
CA ALA A 833 16.82 -9.01 24.18
C ALA A 833 18.20 -8.53 24.62
N VAL A 834 19.27 -9.20 24.17
CA VAL A 834 20.66 -8.79 24.46
C VAL A 834 20.96 -7.42 23.85
N LEU A 835 20.56 -7.16 22.60
CA LEU A 835 20.78 -5.85 21.98
C LEU A 835 20.03 -4.74 22.71
N MET A 836 18.79 -4.98 23.16
CA MET A 836 18.07 -4.00 23.99
C MET A 836 18.80 -3.72 25.30
N LEU A 837 19.34 -4.74 25.96
CA LEU A 837 20.12 -4.59 27.19
C LEU A 837 21.41 -3.78 26.95
N LEU A 838 22.08 -4.01 25.83
CA LEU A 838 23.31 -3.31 25.46
C LEU A 838 23.12 -1.81 25.18
N LEU A 839 21.88 -1.33 25.00
CA LEU A 839 21.58 0.11 24.88
C LEU A 839 21.93 0.92 26.15
N VAL A 840 22.10 0.24 27.30
CA VAL A 840 22.64 0.83 28.54
C VAL A 840 24.00 1.50 28.31
N TYR A 841 24.84 0.91 27.47
CA TYR A 841 26.22 1.37 27.27
C TYR A 841 26.31 2.54 26.29
N GLN A 842 26.33 3.76 26.82
CA GLN A 842 26.35 5.01 26.04
C GLN A 842 27.38 5.03 24.90
N ARG A 843 28.62 4.58 25.15
CA ARG A 843 29.72 4.63 24.16
C ARG A 843 29.47 3.83 22.88
N ILE A 844 28.67 2.77 22.96
CA ILE A 844 28.39 1.88 21.82
C ILE A 844 26.92 1.95 21.39
N ARG A 845 26.07 2.69 22.12
CA ARG A 845 24.62 2.74 21.95
C ARG A 845 24.19 2.96 20.49
N ALA A 846 24.82 3.93 19.81
CA ALA A 846 24.50 4.22 18.42
C ALA A 846 24.80 3.04 17.47
N HIS A 847 25.89 2.31 17.71
CA HIS A 847 26.20 1.08 16.96
C HIS A 847 25.20 -0.05 17.29
N ILE A 848 24.78 -0.17 18.54
CA ILE A 848 23.76 -1.15 18.96
C ILE A 848 22.42 -0.87 18.26
N VAL A 849 22.02 0.40 18.08
CA VAL A 849 20.83 0.76 17.28
C VAL A 849 20.94 0.27 15.84
N VAL A 850 22.11 0.43 15.20
CA VAL A 850 22.33 -0.09 13.83
C VAL A 850 22.26 -1.63 13.80
N ILE A 851 22.90 -2.31 14.75
CA ILE A 851 22.89 -3.77 14.84
C ILE A 851 21.48 -4.30 15.10
N ALA A 852 20.69 -3.66 15.98
CA ALA A 852 19.29 -3.99 16.23
C ALA A 852 18.42 -3.79 14.98
N THR A 853 18.68 -2.73 14.22
CA THR A 853 18.01 -2.49 12.94
C THR A 853 18.33 -3.60 11.94
N MET A 854 19.60 -4.00 11.80
CA MET A 854 19.99 -5.14 10.96
C MET A 854 19.37 -6.46 11.41
N LEU A 855 19.31 -6.71 12.72
CA LEU A 855 18.61 -7.88 13.29
C LEU A 855 17.13 -7.86 12.89
N SER A 856 16.46 -6.71 12.97
CA SER A 856 15.04 -6.59 12.59
C SER A 856 14.81 -6.82 11.09
N ILE A 857 15.76 -6.40 10.23
CA ILE A 857 15.71 -6.67 8.79
C ILE A 857 15.89 -8.17 8.54
N ALA A 858 16.84 -8.82 9.22
CA ALA A 858 17.02 -10.27 9.13
C ALA A 858 15.79 -11.04 9.64
N TRP A 859 15.15 -10.56 10.71
CA TRP A 859 13.90 -11.10 11.25
C TRP A 859 12.76 -11.00 10.22
N ALA A 860 12.53 -9.83 9.65
CA ALA A 860 11.49 -9.64 8.63
C ALA A 860 11.77 -10.48 7.37
N ALA A 861 13.03 -10.51 6.90
CA ALA A 861 13.43 -11.33 5.76
C ALA A 861 13.24 -12.83 6.02
N TRP A 862 13.57 -13.33 7.21
CA TRP A 862 13.30 -14.72 7.59
C TRP A 862 11.79 -15.00 7.70
N GLY A 863 11.04 -14.08 8.33
CA GLY A 863 9.59 -14.18 8.50
C GLY A 863 8.85 -14.30 7.16
N LEU A 864 9.24 -13.49 6.18
CA LEU A 864 8.62 -13.49 4.86
C LEU A 864 9.10 -14.61 3.95
N ASN A 865 10.42 -14.82 3.86
CA ASN A 865 10.99 -15.70 2.84
C ASN A 865 11.14 -17.17 3.30
N ILE A 866 11.01 -17.45 4.60
CA ILE A 866 11.13 -18.81 5.15
C ILE A 866 9.86 -19.18 5.91
N TYR A 867 9.52 -18.45 6.99
CA TYR A 867 8.39 -18.82 7.84
C TYR A 867 7.06 -18.82 7.06
N LEU A 868 6.73 -17.71 6.39
CA LEU A 868 5.47 -17.57 5.65
C LEU A 868 5.38 -18.51 4.45
N VAL A 869 6.47 -18.64 3.67
CA VAL A 869 6.54 -19.56 2.53
C VAL A 869 6.27 -21.00 2.95
N LYS A 870 6.84 -21.46 4.07
CA LYS A 870 6.70 -22.85 4.54
C LYS A 870 5.38 -23.14 5.24
N THR A 871 4.79 -22.14 5.89
CA THR A 871 3.52 -22.29 6.61
C THR A 871 2.31 -22.13 5.69
N SER A 872 2.40 -21.29 4.66
CA SER A 872 1.28 -20.99 3.76
C SER A 872 0.59 -22.21 3.10
N PRO A 873 1.27 -23.30 2.68
CA PRO A 873 0.59 -24.43 2.03
C PRO A 873 -0.37 -25.15 2.98
N HIS A 874 -0.10 -25.05 4.28
CA HIS A 874 -0.93 -25.63 5.34
C HIS A 874 -2.13 -24.76 5.69
N TRP A 875 -2.15 -23.49 5.29
CA TRP A 875 -3.27 -22.55 5.50
C TRP A 875 -4.10 -22.30 4.24
N GLY A 876 -3.45 -22.35 3.08
CA GLY A 876 -4.06 -22.23 1.77
C GLY A 876 -4.44 -23.54 1.10
N GLN A 877 -4.69 -23.46 -0.21
CA GLN A 877 -5.11 -24.60 -1.04
C GLN A 877 -4.43 -24.65 -2.40
N ARG A 878 -3.51 -23.73 -2.71
CA ARG A 878 -2.85 -23.68 -4.01
C ARG A 878 -2.19 -25.02 -4.36
N GLU A 879 -1.39 -25.56 -3.46
CA GLU A 879 -0.57 -26.75 -3.71
C GLU A 879 -1.43 -28.00 -3.95
N ILE A 880 -2.56 -28.12 -3.25
CA ILE A 880 -3.47 -29.25 -3.45
C ILE A 880 -4.23 -29.11 -4.77
N ILE A 881 -4.65 -27.91 -5.17
CA ILE A 881 -5.34 -27.69 -6.45
C ILE A 881 -4.34 -27.80 -7.62
N ALA A 882 -3.09 -27.37 -7.43
CA ALA A 882 -2.01 -27.63 -8.38
C ALA A 882 -1.79 -29.14 -8.58
N ALA A 883 -1.86 -29.95 -7.52
CA ALA A 883 -1.79 -31.41 -7.66
C ALA A 883 -2.95 -31.95 -8.52
N TYR A 884 -4.16 -31.41 -8.40
CA TYR A 884 -5.27 -31.75 -9.30
C TYR A 884 -4.93 -31.45 -10.77
N PHE A 885 -4.51 -30.22 -11.09
CA PHE A 885 -4.18 -29.84 -12.47
C PHE A 885 -3.01 -30.65 -13.05
N SER A 886 -2.06 -31.08 -12.22
CA SER A 886 -0.94 -31.94 -12.66
C SER A 886 -1.34 -33.41 -12.90
N HIS A 887 -2.42 -33.90 -12.28
CA HIS A 887 -2.86 -35.30 -12.39
C HIS A 887 -4.06 -35.50 -13.32
N ARG A 888 -4.75 -34.42 -13.71
CA ARG A 888 -5.87 -34.47 -14.65
C ARG A 888 -5.34 -34.71 -16.07
N ALA A 889 -5.99 -35.61 -16.80
CA ALA A 889 -5.63 -35.90 -18.19
C ALA A 889 -6.34 -34.96 -19.18
N SER A 890 -7.54 -34.49 -18.83
CA SER A 890 -8.33 -33.61 -19.69
C SER A 890 -9.23 -32.66 -18.88
N PRO A 891 -9.74 -31.55 -19.48
CA PRO A 891 -10.64 -30.61 -18.81
C PRO A 891 -11.97 -31.22 -18.36
N GLU A 892 -12.38 -32.36 -18.92
CA GLU A 892 -13.58 -33.10 -18.55
C GLU A 892 -13.42 -33.82 -17.20
N GLU A 893 -12.18 -34.11 -16.77
CA GLU A 893 -11.90 -34.66 -15.43
C GLU A 893 -12.04 -33.55 -14.38
N GLN A 894 -13.28 -33.28 -13.96
CA GLN A 894 -13.60 -32.21 -13.02
C GLN A 894 -13.17 -32.52 -11.58
N ILE A 895 -12.86 -31.46 -10.84
CA ILE A 895 -12.72 -31.48 -9.38
C ILE A 895 -14.03 -31.08 -8.72
N VAL A 896 -14.37 -31.72 -7.60
CA VAL A 896 -15.60 -31.50 -6.82
C VAL A 896 -15.23 -31.17 -5.38
N ALA A 897 -15.84 -30.14 -4.80
CA ALA A 897 -15.67 -29.78 -3.40
C ALA A 897 -16.72 -30.50 -2.53
N PHE A 898 -16.30 -31.48 -1.73
CA PHE A 898 -17.19 -32.29 -0.90
C PHE A 898 -17.12 -31.90 0.58
N GLN A 899 -18.25 -31.45 1.12
CA GLN A 899 -18.37 -30.87 2.45
C GLN A 899 -17.32 -29.77 2.68
N MET A 900 -17.25 -28.81 1.76
CA MET A 900 -16.22 -27.76 1.76
C MET A 900 -16.84 -26.37 1.67
N ASN A 901 -16.19 -25.39 2.32
CA ASN A 901 -16.52 -23.96 2.23
C ASN A 901 -15.30 -23.10 2.63
N TRP A 902 -14.13 -23.40 2.04
CA TRP A 902 -12.87 -22.70 2.37
C TRP A 902 -12.47 -21.66 1.30
N LYS A 903 -13.25 -21.57 0.22
CA LYS A 903 -13.24 -20.53 -0.81
C LYS A 903 -12.02 -20.55 -1.74
N GLY A 904 -10.87 -21.05 -1.27
CA GLY A 904 -9.68 -21.26 -2.10
C GLY A 904 -9.93 -22.18 -3.28
N GLU A 905 -10.82 -23.15 -3.09
CA GLU A 905 -11.19 -24.11 -4.11
C GLU A 905 -11.86 -23.43 -5.30
N ASN A 906 -12.57 -22.31 -5.07
CA ASN A 906 -13.17 -21.51 -6.15
C ASN A 906 -12.10 -20.66 -6.83
N PHE A 907 -11.33 -19.89 -6.08
CA PHE A 907 -10.34 -18.99 -6.67
C PHE A 907 -9.36 -19.72 -7.59
N TYR A 908 -8.80 -20.84 -7.12
CA TYR A 908 -7.77 -21.59 -7.87
C TYR A 908 -8.31 -22.44 -9.02
N THR A 909 -9.61 -22.74 -9.03
CA THR A 909 -10.30 -23.39 -10.17
C THR A 909 -11.07 -22.38 -11.04
N SER A 910 -10.95 -21.08 -10.74
CA SER A 910 -11.77 -20.02 -11.33
C SER A 910 -13.28 -20.36 -11.28
N ASN A 911 -13.70 -20.91 -10.13
CA ASN A 911 -15.07 -21.32 -9.82
C ASN A 911 -15.61 -22.44 -10.72
N ARG A 912 -14.73 -23.16 -11.44
CA ARG A 912 -15.08 -24.40 -12.15
C ARG A 912 -14.98 -25.60 -11.20
N ILE A 913 -15.82 -25.59 -10.17
CA ILE A 913 -15.85 -26.63 -9.15
C ILE A 913 -17.26 -26.80 -8.58
N PRO A 914 -17.95 -27.92 -8.86
CA PRO A 914 -19.18 -28.25 -8.17
C PRO A 914 -18.93 -28.31 -6.65
N ALA A 915 -19.65 -27.49 -5.89
CA ALA A 915 -19.48 -27.38 -4.44
C ALA A 915 -20.70 -27.89 -3.68
N PHE A 916 -20.45 -28.83 -2.77
CA PHE A 916 -21.45 -29.41 -1.87
C PHE A 916 -21.03 -29.13 -0.42
N VAL A 917 -21.69 -28.20 0.25
CA VAL A 917 -21.35 -27.81 1.64
C VAL A 917 -21.76 -28.90 2.65
N SER A 918 -22.80 -29.66 2.32
CA SER A 918 -23.29 -30.81 3.11
C SER A 918 -23.31 -32.07 2.24
N SER A 919 -23.31 -33.22 2.89
CA SER A 919 -23.46 -34.50 2.21
C SER A 919 -24.95 -34.90 2.08
N GLY A 920 -25.24 -36.01 1.42
CA GLY A 920 -26.61 -36.53 1.28
C GLY A 920 -27.15 -36.56 -0.16
N GLN A 921 -28.48 -36.58 -0.30
CA GLN A 921 -29.14 -37.00 -1.54
C GLN A 921 -28.79 -36.13 -2.75
N LYS A 922 -28.70 -34.80 -2.59
CA LYS A 922 -28.33 -33.87 -3.68
C LYS A 922 -26.97 -34.22 -4.31
N PHE A 923 -26.00 -34.59 -3.48
CA PHE A 923 -24.68 -35.02 -3.94
C PHE A 923 -24.77 -36.35 -4.69
N LYS A 924 -25.45 -37.34 -4.09
CA LYS A 924 -25.63 -38.68 -4.69
C LYS A 924 -26.35 -38.64 -6.03
N ASP A 925 -27.41 -37.85 -6.13
CA ASP A 925 -28.18 -37.66 -7.37
C ASP A 925 -27.33 -37.01 -8.45
N TRP A 926 -26.53 -36.00 -8.09
CA TRP A 926 -25.62 -35.36 -9.03
C TRP A 926 -24.53 -36.32 -9.52
N ILE A 927 -23.90 -37.09 -8.62
CA ILE A 927 -22.92 -38.12 -8.99
C ILE A 927 -23.53 -39.17 -9.91
N LYS A 928 -24.76 -39.63 -9.62
CA LYS A 928 -25.48 -40.58 -10.49
C LYS A 928 -25.68 -40.00 -11.90
N LYS A 929 -26.12 -38.75 -12.02
CA LYS A 929 -26.29 -38.07 -13.31
C LYS A 929 -24.97 -37.96 -14.07
N GLU A 930 -23.87 -37.61 -13.41
CA GLU A 930 -22.58 -37.50 -14.08
C GLU A 930 -22.03 -38.87 -14.51
N LYS A 931 -22.25 -39.94 -13.74
CA LYS A 931 -21.98 -41.32 -14.16
C LYS A 931 -22.80 -41.70 -15.40
N GLU A 932 -24.08 -41.33 -15.44
CA GLU A 932 -24.97 -41.54 -16.61
C GLU A 932 -24.53 -40.75 -17.85
N ARG A 933 -23.88 -39.59 -17.66
CA ARG A 933 -23.25 -38.80 -18.73
C ARG A 933 -21.92 -39.39 -19.23
N GLY A 934 -21.48 -40.51 -18.66
CA GLY A 934 -20.26 -41.21 -19.08
C GLY A 934 -18.97 -40.68 -18.45
N VAL A 935 -19.04 -39.88 -17.37
CA VAL A 935 -17.85 -39.42 -16.67
C VAL A 935 -17.19 -40.58 -15.92
N SER A 936 -16.00 -40.99 -16.38
CA SER A 936 -15.27 -42.14 -15.83
C SER A 936 -14.32 -41.79 -14.69
N THR A 937 -13.83 -40.55 -14.65
CA THR A 937 -12.85 -40.10 -13.66
C THR A 937 -13.26 -38.74 -13.09
N MET A 938 -13.19 -38.60 -11.77
CA MET A 938 -13.41 -37.35 -11.06
C MET A 938 -12.37 -37.15 -9.97
N PHE A 939 -12.14 -35.89 -9.60
CA PHE A 939 -11.33 -35.51 -8.46
C PHE A 939 -12.22 -34.93 -7.36
N PHE A 940 -11.83 -35.14 -6.10
CA PHE A 940 -12.56 -34.61 -4.95
C PHE A 940 -11.60 -33.90 -4.01
N VAL A 941 -11.94 -32.67 -3.61
CA VAL A 941 -11.29 -31.97 -2.51
C VAL A 941 -12.17 -32.04 -1.27
N THR A 942 -11.59 -32.48 -0.16
CA THR A 942 -12.27 -32.53 1.15
C THR A 942 -11.26 -32.48 2.30
N GLU A 943 -11.73 -32.35 3.54
CA GLU A 943 -10.87 -32.45 4.72
C GLU A 943 -10.43 -33.91 4.95
N HIS A 944 -9.22 -34.12 5.49
CA HIS A 944 -8.73 -35.48 5.76
C HIS A 944 -9.69 -36.33 6.61
N GLY A 945 -10.37 -35.73 7.59
CA GLY A 945 -11.32 -36.42 8.46
C GLY A 945 -12.61 -36.88 7.77
N ARG A 946 -12.90 -36.38 6.57
CA ARG A 946 -14.14 -36.62 5.82
C ARG A 946 -13.98 -37.67 4.70
N ALA A 947 -12.77 -38.20 4.51
CA ALA A 947 -12.47 -39.16 3.43
C ALA A 947 -13.37 -40.41 3.45
N ARG A 948 -13.58 -41.01 4.64
CA ARG A 948 -14.47 -42.18 4.79
C ARG A 948 -15.93 -41.87 4.45
N SER A 949 -16.39 -40.66 4.78
CA SER A 949 -17.75 -40.22 4.45
C SER A 949 -17.91 -40.04 2.95
N LEU A 950 -16.91 -39.48 2.28
CA LEU A 950 -16.90 -39.33 0.82
C LEU A 950 -16.95 -40.70 0.13
N GLU A 951 -16.05 -41.61 0.52
CA GLU A 951 -15.98 -42.97 -0.05
C GLU A 951 -17.30 -43.73 0.13
N SER A 952 -17.92 -43.64 1.31
CA SER A 952 -19.22 -44.25 1.59
C SER A 952 -20.35 -43.68 0.72
N GLU A 953 -20.36 -42.38 0.43
CA GLU A 953 -21.44 -41.76 -0.35
C GLU A 953 -21.31 -41.93 -1.86
N LEU A 954 -20.10 -42.16 -2.37
CA LEU A 954 -19.87 -42.48 -3.79
C LEU A 954 -20.48 -43.83 -4.21
N GLY A 955 -20.69 -44.73 -3.23
CA GLY A 955 -21.43 -45.98 -3.34
C GLY A 955 -20.73 -47.04 -4.22
N GLU A 956 -21.52 -48.02 -4.65
CA GLU A 956 -21.05 -49.10 -5.52
C GLU A 956 -20.64 -48.59 -6.92
N GLY A 957 -19.68 -49.27 -7.56
CA GLY A 957 -19.16 -48.93 -8.88
C GLY A 957 -17.95 -47.99 -8.90
N VAL A 958 -17.32 -47.72 -7.75
CA VAL A 958 -15.98 -47.11 -7.67
C VAL A 958 -14.93 -48.19 -7.96
N ALA A 959 -14.17 -48.03 -9.05
CA ALA A 959 -13.10 -48.94 -9.43
C ALA A 959 -11.77 -48.62 -8.71
N SER A 960 -11.52 -47.34 -8.41
CA SER A 960 -10.36 -46.92 -7.61
C SER A 960 -10.66 -45.65 -6.83
N PHE A 961 -10.20 -45.60 -5.58
CA PHE A 961 -10.24 -44.42 -4.70
C PHE A 961 -8.83 -44.10 -4.22
N GLU A 962 -8.14 -43.20 -4.92
CA GLU A 962 -6.73 -42.92 -4.70
C GLU A 962 -6.54 -41.55 -4.04
N LYS A 963 -5.79 -41.49 -2.93
CA LYS A 963 -5.42 -40.23 -2.28
C LYS A 963 -4.15 -39.66 -2.90
N ILE A 964 -4.24 -38.48 -3.53
CA ILE A 964 -3.12 -37.87 -4.28
C ILE A 964 -2.20 -37.06 -3.37
N THR A 965 -2.77 -36.38 -2.36
CA THR A 965 -2.03 -35.43 -1.51
C THR A 965 -2.02 -35.89 -0.05
N ASP A 966 -0.91 -35.69 0.65
CA ASP A 966 -0.72 -36.09 2.05
C ASP A 966 -0.81 -34.90 3.05
N LYS A 967 -0.70 -35.23 4.35
CA LYS A 967 -0.75 -34.24 5.45
C LYS A 967 0.49 -33.33 5.51
N ARG A 968 1.60 -33.72 4.87
CA ARG A 968 2.84 -32.93 4.83
C ARG A 968 2.74 -31.81 3.81
N LEU A 969 2.01 -32.03 2.71
CA LEU A 969 1.67 -30.98 1.74
C LEU A 969 0.66 -29.99 2.33
N ASN A 970 -0.43 -30.51 2.92
CA ASN A 970 -1.45 -29.71 3.57
C ASN A 970 -2.07 -30.55 4.70
N ASN A 971 -2.06 -30.07 5.93
CA ASN A 971 -2.49 -30.88 7.09
C ASN A 971 -4.00 -30.85 7.33
N LYS A 972 -4.76 -30.12 6.50
CA LYS A 972 -6.20 -29.92 6.63
C LYS A 972 -6.98 -30.57 5.49
N PHE A 973 -6.55 -30.36 4.25
CA PHE A 973 -7.27 -30.71 3.02
C PHE A 973 -6.53 -31.76 2.21
N ALA A 974 -7.26 -32.59 1.47
CA ALA A 974 -6.71 -33.57 0.53
C ALA A 974 -7.49 -33.65 -0.77
N ILE A 975 -6.79 -34.05 -1.83
CA ILE A 975 -7.34 -34.44 -3.13
C ILE A 975 -7.40 -35.97 -3.24
N PHE A 976 -8.51 -36.45 -3.77
CA PHE A 976 -8.73 -37.86 -4.11
C PHE A 976 -9.05 -37.98 -5.61
N LYS A 977 -8.41 -38.92 -6.30
CA LYS A 977 -8.75 -39.35 -7.66
C LYS A 977 -9.67 -40.56 -7.57
N VAL A 978 -10.84 -40.46 -8.18
CA VAL A 978 -11.84 -41.52 -8.18
C VAL A 978 -12.10 -41.95 -9.62
N LYS A 979 -11.98 -43.24 -9.88
CA LYS A 979 -12.38 -43.83 -11.16
C LYS A 979 -13.63 -44.67 -10.95
N PHE A 980 -14.61 -44.50 -11.81
CA PHE A 980 -15.84 -45.29 -11.83
C PHE A 980 -15.70 -46.43 -12.85
N GLY A 981 -16.24 -47.60 -12.52
CA GLY A 981 -16.24 -48.75 -13.42
C GLY A 981 -17.18 -48.53 -14.61
N ASN A 982 -16.78 -48.95 -15.81
CA ASN A 982 -17.68 -48.99 -16.97
C ASN A 982 -18.83 -49.95 -16.67
N ARG A 983 -20.08 -49.47 -16.72
CA ARG A 983 -21.20 -50.40 -16.88
C ARG A 983 -21.07 -51.04 -18.27
N PRO A 984 -21.21 -52.37 -18.42
CA PRO A 984 -21.46 -52.93 -19.75
C PRO A 984 -22.75 -52.29 -20.27
N SER A 985 -22.67 -51.70 -21.47
CA SER A 985 -23.84 -51.33 -22.23
C SER A 985 -24.72 -52.57 -22.38
N GLN A 986 -25.86 -52.63 -21.70
CA GLN A 986 -26.90 -53.54 -22.12
C GLN A 986 -27.29 -53.10 -23.54
N PRO A 987 -27.23 -53.98 -24.55
CA PRO A 987 -27.75 -53.65 -25.86
C PRO A 987 -29.24 -53.32 -25.70
N ALA A 988 -29.68 -52.24 -26.35
CA ALA A 988 -31.09 -51.90 -26.44
C ALA A 988 -31.87 -53.13 -26.94
N PRO A 989 -33.08 -53.40 -26.44
CA PRO A 989 -33.91 -54.46 -27.02
C PRO A 989 -34.11 -54.13 -28.51
N GLU A 990 -33.78 -55.08 -29.37
CA GLU A 990 -34.16 -55.06 -30.78
C GLU A 990 -35.68 -54.90 -30.85
N ASN A 991 -36.14 -53.74 -31.32
CA ASN A 991 -37.50 -53.59 -31.80
C ASN A 991 -37.59 -54.36 -33.12
N THR A 992 -37.96 -55.63 -33.05
CA THR A 992 -38.53 -56.36 -34.18
C THR A 992 -39.94 -55.82 -34.41
N GLU A 993 -40.06 -54.77 -35.22
CA GLU A 993 -41.32 -54.43 -35.89
C GLU A 993 -41.59 -55.50 -36.96
N THR A 994 -42.44 -56.46 -36.61
CA THR A 994 -43.18 -57.26 -37.59
C THR A 994 -44.24 -56.37 -38.22
N THR A 995 -44.03 -56.00 -39.49
CA THR A 995 -45.08 -55.53 -40.39
C THR A 995 -46.06 -56.67 -40.66
N GLU A 996 -47.22 -56.65 -40.01
CA GLU A 996 -48.43 -57.32 -40.50
C GLU A 996 -49.19 -56.33 -41.37
N GLU A 997 -49.27 -56.66 -42.66
CA GLU A 997 -50.30 -56.21 -43.59
C GLU A 997 -51.67 -56.64 -43.04
N ASP A 998 -52.65 -55.74 -43.05
CA ASP A 998 -54.05 -56.17 -43.15
C ASP A 998 -54.85 -55.15 -43.97
N ASP A 999 -55.36 -55.65 -45.09
CA ASP A 999 -56.40 -55.08 -45.94
C ASP A 999 -57.74 -55.12 -45.18
N GLY A 1000 -58.50 -54.01 -45.20
CA GLY A 1000 -59.89 -53.99 -44.68
C GLY A 1000 -60.43 -52.61 -44.37
#